data_AF-A0A9P8H6R7-F1
#
_entry.id   AF-A0A9P8H6R7-F1
#
_cell.length_a   1.000
_cell.length_b   1.000
_cell.length_c   1.000
_cell.angle_alpha   90.00
_cell.angle_beta   90.00
_cell.angle_gamma   90.00
#
_symmetry.space_group_name_H-M   'P 1'
#
loop_
_entity.id
_entity.type
_entity.pdbx_description
1 polymer ?
#
loop_
_entity_poly.entity_id
_entity_poly.type
_entity_poly.pdbx_seq_one_letter_code
_entity_poly.pdbx_strand_id
1 'polypeptide(L)'
;MPRRHSLSSFTMTTHTHKHIPTSATSHPDNPIPTEPITIPQGSMSPSKRSVHSQSQSPRSSGDSLGESMAWSEGTFESGLSTPSTELYDQFDDATPREKKSPIEKEVAKRRASTHLITSSADDIRKLLGTGETGTKFLENYCCGAAANCCKIKTLPPDTTQPGFIPVVVPDNDAFRGLNLKINALTLDTGLSDLTELPKPKFSLEPVSKDEAKSHQSTVDVHPPTFVQPHPPYDVYSAPVFHARQLTNEGAEKRTVHFDIDITDYPKEGDIDFKVGGAVGICPPNDASAVDTIFDRIGTPKFVRDKAVVLKTEGGRWPTIWGDEKARELLTTRRELLTWCVDIASSAPTKQLFRVLAEHADAKNERKILEYMASAQGQGAFCDLRVGPNITLLRLLEAFPSSRPPLEMLLSCLNQLMPRFYSLSNDPHVSSDREGLAGRRIIEIAVTVHENPSWDGKMRTGVGSGYLERVARHFIDAEKKAKQSGGEIEMPSVRIPMFRGLMANPLSKKFDSEGPMIMIGAGVGMAPFRGFILNRLRNSKCANKIWLIQGVRDSTLDEIYSGELGDHEQQIKKVVQSRAKPPPVDVSDPGVVEIQPKKGGEVTGKVVSDTQANKAAKYVQDEVRLQADIVWFVINALDGRIFVCGSSRGMGEGVEEALIDVAMDKGNLNFEEAKDFWAQKRDDGQYVAETCFDYLGPPYLLTTRTARIDLQETEYLVPRISISAIMVKTLPFGSSGINVNSPGFGAMGLSFGLGTNLTLEQAEPVLLKAIELGCTFWDTAVVYAAGINETLLGDFIRKHDVRDKVFIASKCGFAVFEKAGVTNSADHIKKYIDGTIERLGFAPDLYYLHRIDPNTPLEESIPALDEIRKAGKTKYIGLSECSESTLRKANAIAKIDAIQAEYSAFETVHETDGLIEAARELGVAYVAYSPLGHGFLVDDFPFKTPDDFAPDDFRRTSPKFQGDNFYKNKAIVEEIKKLADKKGCTITQIALAWVTAQGFIAIPGTTKPHRLEQNWASRDVELNEEEKAEMRKIIDSAKPHGNRYGEAHQKMVGH
;
A
#
# COMPACT_ATOMS: atom_id res chain seq x y z
N MET A 1 -64.84 17.53 -17.42
CA MET A 1 -65.15 16.96 -18.76
C MET A 1 -64.40 17.76 -19.83
N PRO A 2 -63.98 17.13 -20.93
CA PRO A 2 -62.60 17.19 -21.43
C PRO A 2 -62.38 18.20 -22.57
N ARG A 3 -61.13 18.60 -22.80
CA ARG A 3 -60.67 19.07 -24.12
C ARG A 3 -59.40 18.32 -24.52
N ARG A 4 -59.54 17.60 -25.62
CA ARG A 4 -58.59 16.72 -26.30
C ARG A 4 -57.94 17.44 -27.48
N HIS A 5 -56.67 17.06 -27.75
CA HIS A 5 -55.95 16.84 -29.02
C HIS A 5 -56.11 17.87 -30.18
N SER A 6 -55.13 18.19 -31.02
CA SER A 6 -53.97 17.45 -31.55
C SER A 6 -52.94 18.41 -32.20
N LEU A 7 -51.67 18.00 -32.17
CA LEU A 7 -50.61 18.10 -33.20
C LEU A 7 -50.54 19.33 -34.15
N SER A 8 -49.41 20.05 -34.13
CA SER A 8 -48.61 20.32 -35.34
C SER A 8 -47.18 20.81 -35.01
N SER A 9 -46.29 20.48 -35.95
CA SER A 9 -44.85 20.70 -36.12
C SER A 9 -44.26 22.06 -35.75
N PHE A 10 -43.01 22.09 -35.25
CA PHE A 10 -42.09 23.23 -35.43
C PHE A 10 -40.64 22.80 -35.71
N THR A 11 -40.21 23.10 -36.94
CA THR A 11 -38.91 23.61 -37.43
C THR A 11 -37.59 23.22 -36.77
N MET A 12 -36.72 22.59 -37.58
CA MET A 12 -35.28 22.57 -37.40
C MET A 12 -34.66 23.95 -37.65
N THR A 13 -33.92 24.47 -36.68
CA THR A 13 -32.88 25.49 -36.87
C THR A 13 -31.51 24.83 -36.76
N THR A 14 -30.77 24.88 -37.86
CA THR A 14 -29.37 24.45 -37.98
C THR A 14 -28.47 25.35 -37.14
N HIS A 15 -27.84 24.80 -36.10
CA HIS A 15 -26.71 25.43 -35.42
C HIS A 15 -25.39 24.93 -36.02
N THR A 16 -24.61 25.88 -36.52
CA THR A 16 -23.24 25.72 -37.01
C THR A 16 -22.32 25.18 -35.91
N HIS A 17 -21.68 24.04 -36.17
CA HIS A 17 -20.64 23.47 -35.33
C HIS A 17 -19.46 24.45 -35.19
N LYS A 18 -19.09 24.80 -33.94
CA LYS A 18 -17.71 25.25 -33.67
C LYS A 18 -16.81 24.02 -33.71
N HIS A 19 -15.70 24.12 -34.45
CA HIS A 19 -14.63 23.13 -34.45
C HIS A 19 -14.13 22.90 -33.01
N ILE A 20 -14.21 21.67 -32.54
CA ILE A 20 -13.55 21.19 -31.32
C ILE A 20 -12.09 20.87 -31.70
N PRO A 21 -11.08 21.33 -30.96
CA PRO A 21 -9.70 20.90 -31.19
C PRO A 21 -9.56 19.43 -30.78
N THR A 22 -9.13 18.57 -31.71
CA THR A 22 -8.72 17.19 -31.40
C THR A 22 -7.34 17.21 -30.74
N SER A 23 -7.21 16.72 -29.50
CA SER A 23 -5.90 16.39 -28.91
C SER A 23 -5.52 14.94 -29.24
N ALA A 24 -4.22 14.67 -29.39
CA ALA A 24 -3.66 13.45 -29.97
C ALA A 24 -3.58 12.23 -29.02
N THR A 25 -4.43 12.13 -28.00
CA THR A 25 -4.30 11.10 -26.93
C THR A 25 -5.53 10.21 -26.75
N SER A 26 -6.39 10.07 -27.75
CA SER A 26 -7.60 9.23 -27.67
C SER A 26 -7.52 8.08 -28.67
N HIS A 27 -7.09 6.89 -28.21
CA HIS A 27 -7.30 5.63 -28.93
C HIS A 27 -8.31 4.77 -28.12
N PRO A 28 -9.24 4.04 -28.76
CA PRO A 28 -10.34 3.35 -28.06
C PRO A 28 -9.92 2.23 -27.10
N ASP A 29 -8.68 1.73 -27.20
CA ASP A 29 -8.22 0.54 -26.44
C ASP A 29 -7.16 0.85 -25.37
N ASN A 30 -7.00 2.11 -24.92
CA ASN A 30 -5.99 2.48 -23.92
C ASN A 30 -6.49 3.61 -22.98
N PRO A 31 -6.79 3.34 -21.69
CA PRO A 31 -7.42 4.32 -20.80
C PRO A 31 -6.43 5.25 -20.07
N ILE A 32 -5.12 5.24 -20.38
CA ILE A 32 -4.12 6.08 -19.69
C ILE A 32 -3.53 7.12 -20.66
N PRO A 33 -3.74 8.44 -20.44
CA PRO A 33 -3.07 9.50 -21.21
C PRO A 33 -1.58 9.61 -20.81
N THR A 34 -0.70 9.72 -21.80
CA THR A 34 0.72 10.09 -21.62
C THR A 34 0.91 11.60 -21.78
N GLU A 35 1.87 12.20 -21.06
CA GLU A 35 2.17 13.64 -21.14
C GLU A 35 2.90 14.04 -22.44
N PRO A 36 2.68 15.25 -22.97
CA PRO A 36 3.42 15.79 -24.11
C PRO A 36 4.79 16.34 -23.70
N ILE A 37 5.85 15.84 -24.36
CA ILE A 37 7.23 16.35 -24.21
C ILE A 37 7.39 17.60 -25.10
N THR A 38 7.38 18.79 -24.50
CA THR A 38 7.80 20.03 -25.20
C THR A 38 9.26 20.35 -24.89
N ILE A 39 10.13 20.15 -25.89
CA ILE A 39 11.50 20.65 -25.96
C ILE A 39 11.48 22.09 -26.51
N PRO A 40 12.31 23.04 -26.04
CA PRO A 40 12.41 24.37 -26.64
C PRO A 40 12.99 24.29 -28.07
N GLN A 41 12.27 24.80 -29.06
CA GLN A 41 12.78 24.93 -30.44
C GLN A 41 13.75 26.12 -30.58
N GLY A 42 14.99 25.83 -30.98
CA GLY A 42 15.87 26.77 -31.67
C GLY A 42 15.75 26.59 -33.18
N SER A 43 15.51 27.67 -33.91
CA SER A 43 15.28 27.72 -35.35
C SER A 43 16.59 27.63 -36.17
N MET A 44 16.62 26.84 -37.25
CA MET A 44 17.26 27.21 -38.54
C MET A 44 16.63 26.42 -39.71
N SER A 45 16.42 27.12 -40.82
CA SER A 45 15.66 26.77 -42.03
C SER A 45 16.32 25.76 -42.99
N PRO A 46 15.56 24.96 -43.77
CA PRO A 46 16.08 24.16 -44.87
C PRO A 46 15.95 24.87 -46.23
N SER A 47 16.96 24.71 -47.09
CA SER A 47 16.95 25.18 -48.48
C SER A 47 16.68 24.02 -49.45
N LYS A 48 15.56 24.15 -50.19
CA LYS A 48 15.28 23.80 -51.60
C LYS A 48 15.67 22.42 -52.19
N ARG A 49 14.64 21.67 -52.63
CA ARG A 49 14.28 21.28 -54.03
C ARG A 49 13.40 20.03 -53.98
N SER A 50 12.07 20.10 -54.16
CA SER A 50 11.27 20.22 -55.39
C SER A 50 11.20 18.93 -56.26
N VAL A 51 9.97 18.36 -56.31
CA VAL A 51 9.26 17.85 -57.53
C VAL A 51 9.71 16.46 -58.02
N HIS A 52 8.91 15.43 -58.29
CA HIS A 52 7.47 15.19 -58.57
C HIS A 52 7.19 13.68 -58.35
N SER A 53 6.12 13.22 -57.68
CA SER A 53 4.70 13.06 -58.07
C SER A 53 4.33 11.66 -58.61
N GLN A 54 3.35 11.04 -57.94
CA GLN A 54 2.30 10.14 -58.48
C GLN A 54 2.76 8.76 -59.01
N SER A 55 2.06 7.65 -58.86
CA SER A 55 0.81 7.27 -58.19
C SER A 55 0.61 5.76 -58.41
N GLN A 56 -0.28 5.14 -57.64
CA GLN A 56 -1.03 3.91 -57.96
C GLN A 56 -0.32 2.54 -57.77
N SER A 57 -0.78 1.85 -56.73
CA SER A 57 -1.04 0.40 -56.63
C SER A 57 -1.79 -0.12 -57.89
N PRO A 58 -1.92 -1.44 -58.21
CA PRO A 58 -2.14 -2.49 -57.21
C PRO A 58 -1.72 -3.96 -57.53
N ARG A 59 -1.81 -4.77 -56.45
CA ARG A 59 -2.39 -6.13 -56.39
C ARG A 59 -1.68 -7.33 -57.03
N SER A 60 -1.84 -8.43 -56.29
CA SER A 60 -1.83 -9.84 -56.71
C SER A 60 -0.43 -10.38 -56.96
N SER A 61 -0.02 -11.56 -56.53
CA SER A 61 -0.63 -12.76 -55.91
C SER A 61 0.61 -13.55 -55.46
N GLY A 62 0.62 -14.18 -54.29
CA GLY A 62 0.07 -15.51 -54.14
C GLY A 62 1.13 -16.55 -54.47
N ASP A 63 1.53 -17.30 -53.45
CA ASP A 63 1.90 -18.72 -53.51
C ASP A 63 3.10 -19.12 -54.39
N SER A 64 3.97 -20.06 -54.03
CA SER A 64 4.15 -20.92 -52.87
C SER A 64 5.30 -21.87 -53.28
N LEU A 65 6.01 -22.40 -52.29
CA LEU A 65 6.64 -23.72 -52.28
C LEU A 65 7.93 -24.00 -53.09
N GLY A 66 8.73 -24.86 -52.46
CA GLY A 66 9.70 -25.76 -53.09
C GLY A 66 11.14 -25.38 -52.74
N GLU A 67 11.72 -25.95 -51.66
CA GLU A 67 12.52 -27.19 -51.72
C GLU A 67 13.77 -27.03 -52.63
N SER A 68 14.99 -27.43 -52.29
CA SER A 68 15.56 -28.19 -51.19
C SER A 68 17.08 -28.21 -51.41
N MET A 69 17.83 -28.51 -50.34
CA MET A 69 19.13 -29.21 -50.29
C MET A 69 20.18 -29.00 -51.40
N ALA A 70 21.39 -28.56 -51.02
CA ALA A 70 22.53 -29.45 -50.75
C ALA A 70 23.90 -28.73 -50.83
N TRP A 71 24.58 -28.72 -49.68
CA TRP A 71 26.01 -28.97 -49.42
C TRP A 71 27.04 -28.98 -50.56
N SER A 72 28.12 -28.21 -50.37
CA SER A 72 29.57 -28.61 -50.32
C SER A 72 30.46 -27.43 -50.75
N GLU A 73 31.25 -26.86 -49.83
CA GLU A 73 32.72 -27.03 -49.64
C GLU A 73 33.63 -26.34 -50.67
N GLY A 74 34.63 -25.61 -50.15
CA GLY A 74 35.86 -25.23 -50.87
C GLY A 74 36.26 -23.75 -50.69
N THR A 75 36.95 -23.32 -49.62
CA THR A 75 38.42 -23.12 -49.46
C THR A 75 39.10 -22.01 -50.30
N PHE A 76 39.83 -21.13 -49.57
CA PHE A 76 41.08 -20.40 -49.94
C PHE A 76 40.95 -19.25 -50.98
N GLU A 77 41.66 -18.11 -50.95
CA GLU A 77 42.71 -17.51 -50.11
C GLU A 77 42.96 -16.06 -50.63
N SER A 78 43.43 -15.13 -49.77
CA SER A 78 44.29 -13.95 -50.06
C SER A 78 43.81 -12.87 -51.07
N GLY A 79 44.10 -11.57 -50.96
CA GLY A 79 44.94 -10.80 -50.04
C GLY A 79 45.12 -9.38 -50.61
N LEU A 80 45.41 -8.44 -49.68
CA LEU A 80 46.20 -7.22 -49.85
C LEU A 80 45.83 -6.16 -50.91
N SER A 81 45.57 -4.93 -50.47
CA SER A 81 46.61 -3.88 -50.36
C SER A 81 46.04 -2.52 -49.98
N THR A 82 46.56 -1.97 -48.88
CA THR A 82 46.66 -0.54 -48.49
C THR A 82 47.68 0.20 -49.40
N PRO A 83 48.04 1.51 -49.27
CA PRO A 83 47.87 2.45 -48.13
C PRO A 83 47.74 3.99 -48.44
N SER A 84 47.73 4.77 -47.33
CA SER A 84 48.29 6.15 -47.12
C SER A 84 47.46 7.37 -47.58
N THR A 85 47.43 8.54 -46.91
CA THR A 85 48.50 9.35 -46.25
C THR A 85 47.84 10.49 -45.38
N GLU A 86 48.26 10.76 -44.12
CA GLU A 86 48.99 11.96 -43.58
C GLU A 86 48.22 13.33 -43.47
N LEU A 87 48.43 14.35 -42.60
CA LEU A 87 49.39 14.78 -41.52
C LEU A 87 48.82 16.06 -40.78
N TYR A 88 49.11 16.20 -39.46
CA TYR A 88 49.55 17.36 -38.59
C TYR A 88 49.00 18.83 -38.60
N ASP A 89 48.76 19.42 -37.40
CA ASP A 89 49.60 20.42 -36.62
C ASP A 89 48.77 21.24 -35.56
N GLN A 90 49.09 21.26 -34.24
CA GLN A 90 49.88 22.21 -33.38
C GLN A 90 49.19 23.53 -32.91
N PHE A 91 48.90 23.68 -31.58
CA PHE A 91 49.50 24.51 -30.49
C PHE A 91 49.16 26.02 -30.40
N ASP A 92 48.68 26.49 -29.22
CA ASP A 92 49.33 27.55 -28.42
C ASP A 92 48.67 27.82 -27.02
N ASP A 93 49.47 28.37 -26.11
CA ASP A 93 49.34 28.53 -24.64
C ASP A 93 48.99 29.98 -24.20
N ALA A 94 48.49 30.18 -22.95
CA ALA A 94 48.78 31.33 -22.03
C ALA A 94 47.75 31.58 -20.87
N THR A 95 48.13 31.14 -19.66
CA THR A 95 48.13 31.81 -18.31
C THR A 95 46.88 32.46 -17.60
N PRO A 96 46.89 32.57 -16.23
CA PRO A 96 45.72 32.33 -15.36
C PRO A 96 45.21 33.53 -14.51
N ARG A 97 43.96 33.47 -14.02
CA ARG A 97 43.44 34.36 -12.95
C ARG A 97 42.42 33.72 -11.99
N GLU A 98 42.83 33.74 -10.72
CA GLU A 98 42.11 34.00 -9.45
C GLU A 98 40.88 33.20 -8.97
N LYS A 99 41.03 32.77 -7.70
CA LYS A 99 40.12 32.02 -6.84
C LYS A 99 38.82 32.79 -6.52
N LYS A 100 37.68 32.14 -6.66
CA LYS A 100 36.49 32.36 -5.82
C LYS A 100 36.15 31.06 -5.08
N SER A 101 35.92 31.20 -3.78
CA SER A 101 35.59 30.14 -2.83
C SER A 101 34.32 29.35 -3.22
N PRO A 102 34.23 28.05 -2.90
CA PRO A 102 33.01 27.28 -3.13
C PRO A 102 31.93 27.69 -2.13
N ILE A 103 30.73 27.93 -2.64
CA ILE A 103 29.49 27.99 -1.87
C ILE A 103 29.23 26.56 -1.37
N GLU A 104 29.33 26.33 -0.07
CA GLU A 104 28.88 25.10 0.58
C GLU A 104 27.38 24.94 0.35
N LYS A 105 26.98 23.92 -0.41
CA LYS A 105 25.59 23.44 -0.42
C LYS A 105 25.38 22.67 0.88
N GLU A 106 24.59 23.23 1.79
CA GLU A 106 24.06 22.50 2.95
C GLU A 106 23.34 21.24 2.45
N VAL A 107 23.86 20.08 2.85
CA VAL A 107 23.20 18.79 2.69
C VAL A 107 21.99 18.78 3.62
N ALA A 108 20.78 18.87 3.05
CA ALA A 108 19.53 18.75 3.80
C ALA A 108 19.47 17.40 4.53
N LYS A 109 19.49 17.43 5.86
CA LYS A 109 19.25 16.27 6.73
C LYS A 109 17.87 15.68 6.39
N ARG A 110 17.84 14.43 5.93
CA ARG A 110 16.61 13.65 5.71
C ARG A 110 15.83 13.56 7.04
N ARG A 111 14.55 13.98 7.03
CA ARG A 111 13.63 13.80 8.17
C ARG A 111 13.32 12.31 8.33
N ALA A 112 13.43 11.82 9.55
CA ALA A 112 12.99 10.49 9.95
C ALA A 112 11.48 10.32 9.67
N SER A 113 11.09 9.23 9.01
CA SER A 113 9.70 8.87 8.75
C SER A 113 9.03 8.40 10.04
N THR A 114 8.04 9.15 10.53
CA THR A 114 7.14 8.70 11.60
C THR A 114 6.06 7.79 11.02
N HIS A 115 6.04 6.51 11.42
CA HIS A 115 4.86 5.66 11.24
C HIS A 115 3.69 6.25 12.03
N LEU A 116 2.71 6.84 11.35
CA LEU A 116 1.44 7.27 11.93
C LEU A 116 0.55 6.03 12.05
N ILE A 117 0.55 5.39 13.22
CA ILE A 117 -0.22 4.15 13.49
C ILE A 117 -1.73 4.34 13.31
N THR A 118 -2.21 5.57 13.36
CA THR A 118 -3.52 6.02 12.88
C THR A 118 -3.60 7.52 13.21
N SER A 119 -4.33 8.30 12.41
CA SER A 119 -4.57 9.72 12.69
C SER A 119 -5.74 9.92 13.66
N SER A 120 -6.63 8.95 13.85
CA SER A 120 -7.86 9.09 14.63
C SER A 120 -7.70 8.64 16.08
N ALA A 121 -8.08 9.48 17.05
CA ALA A 121 -8.01 9.14 18.47
C ALA A 121 -9.02 8.05 18.89
N ASP A 122 -10.10 7.80 18.12
CA ASP A 122 -10.98 6.64 18.34
C ASP A 122 -10.31 5.32 17.97
N ASP A 123 -9.48 5.32 16.93
CA ASP A 123 -8.74 4.13 16.51
C ASP A 123 -7.56 3.87 17.44
N ILE A 124 -6.92 4.93 17.96
CA ILE A 124 -5.93 4.85 19.04
C ILE A 124 -6.59 4.24 20.30
N ARG A 125 -7.79 4.67 20.70
CA ARG A 125 -8.50 4.09 21.85
C ARG A 125 -8.93 2.64 21.65
N LYS A 126 -9.44 2.29 20.47
CA LYS A 126 -9.72 0.89 20.11
C LYS A 126 -8.46 0.02 20.15
N LEU A 127 -7.29 0.60 19.90
CA LEU A 127 -5.97 -0.05 20.02
C LEU A 127 -5.54 -0.29 21.47
N LEU A 128 -6.05 0.51 22.43
CA LEU A 128 -5.48 0.63 23.78
C LEU A 128 -6.40 0.15 24.91
N GLY A 129 -7.67 -0.17 24.62
CA GLY A 129 -8.64 -0.56 25.64
C GLY A 129 -8.96 0.57 26.64
N THR A 130 -9.78 0.28 27.65
CA THR A 130 -10.25 1.27 28.63
C THR A 130 -9.40 1.35 29.91
N GLY A 131 -8.28 0.62 30.00
CA GLY A 131 -7.68 0.28 31.30
C GLY A 131 -6.25 0.75 31.59
N GLU A 132 -5.40 1.03 30.59
CA GLU A 132 -3.97 1.20 30.83
C GLU A 132 -3.45 2.61 30.51
N THR A 133 -2.46 3.07 31.28
CA THR A 133 -1.81 4.37 31.05
C THR A 133 -1.10 4.35 29.69
N GLY A 134 -1.44 5.29 28.81
CA GLY A 134 -0.94 5.35 27.43
C GLY A 134 0.59 5.36 27.33
N THR A 135 1.29 5.74 28.40
CA THR A 135 2.75 5.71 28.50
C THR A 135 3.35 4.31 28.48
N LYS A 136 2.79 3.30 29.19
CA LYS A 136 3.24 1.89 29.10
C LYS A 136 2.84 1.24 27.76
N PHE A 137 1.67 1.67 27.26
CA PHE A 137 1.14 1.58 25.90
C PHE A 137 2.12 1.77 24.74
N LEU A 138 2.57 3.02 24.69
CA LEU A 138 3.24 3.65 23.56
C LEU A 138 4.74 3.34 23.55
N GLU A 139 5.32 2.61 24.49
CA GLU A 139 6.72 2.18 24.38
C GLU A 139 6.95 1.24 23.18
N ASN A 140 5.93 0.43 22.81
CA ASN A 140 6.00 -0.51 21.68
C ASN A 140 5.69 0.14 20.32
N TYR A 141 5.19 1.38 20.31
CA TYR A 141 4.58 2.05 19.14
C TYR A 141 5.05 3.51 18.94
N CYS A 142 5.59 4.16 19.98
CA CYS A 142 6.50 5.29 19.87
C CYS A 142 7.78 4.79 19.21
N CYS A 143 8.51 5.66 18.54
CA CYS A 143 9.86 5.46 17.99
C CYS A 143 10.93 5.15 19.07
N GLY A 144 10.63 4.25 20.00
CA GLY A 144 11.48 3.76 21.06
C GLY A 144 12.73 3.07 20.52
N ALA A 145 13.83 3.34 21.23
CA ALA A 145 15.17 2.75 21.14
C ALA A 145 16.04 3.02 19.90
N ALA A 146 15.55 2.92 18.65
CA ALA A 146 16.46 3.00 17.48
C ALA A 146 17.00 4.43 17.17
N ALA A 147 16.35 5.47 17.69
CA ALA A 147 16.69 6.88 17.43
C ALA A 147 16.93 7.74 18.70
N ASN A 148 17.09 7.14 19.89
CA ASN A 148 17.22 7.88 21.16
C ASN A 148 16.04 8.85 21.50
N CYS A 149 14.91 8.81 20.80
CA CYS A 149 13.84 9.82 20.89
C CYS A 149 12.86 9.63 22.07
N CYS A 150 12.56 8.39 22.48
CA CYS A 150 11.71 8.09 23.63
C CYS A 150 12.61 7.74 24.85
N LYS A 151 13.38 8.72 25.36
CA LYS A 151 13.91 8.65 26.73
C LYS A 151 12.91 9.37 27.60
N ILE A 152 12.05 8.65 28.32
CA ILE A 152 11.17 9.27 29.32
C ILE A 152 12.07 9.88 30.39
N LYS A 153 12.42 11.15 30.21
CA LYS A 153 13.03 11.96 31.25
C LYS A 153 11.90 12.36 32.16
N THR A 154 11.68 11.62 33.24
CA THR A 154 10.71 12.03 34.24
C THR A 154 11.16 13.35 34.86
N LEU A 155 10.23 14.27 35.05
CA LEU A 155 10.50 15.40 35.93
C LEU A 155 10.68 14.84 37.35
N PRO A 156 11.77 15.20 38.06
CA PRO A 156 11.94 14.79 39.43
C PRO A 156 10.75 15.31 40.25
N PRO A 157 10.04 14.45 41.00
CA PRO A 157 8.93 14.86 41.85
C PRO A 157 9.48 15.48 43.14
N ASP A 158 10.34 16.49 43.03
CA ASP A 158 10.92 17.14 44.20
C ASP A 158 10.07 18.35 44.60
N THR A 159 8.84 18.06 45.07
CA THR A 159 7.95 19.04 45.69
C THR A 159 8.51 19.54 47.04
N THR A 160 9.64 18.99 47.48
CA THR A 160 10.30 19.30 48.75
C THR A 160 11.42 20.34 48.61
N GLN A 161 11.74 20.80 47.40
CA GLN A 161 12.72 21.89 47.22
C GLN A 161 12.22 23.21 47.81
N PRO A 162 13.07 23.94 48.55
CA PRO A 162 12.73 25.29 49.01
C PRO A 162 12.43 26.19 47.80
N GLY A 163 11.20 26.71 47.70
CA GLY A 163 10.78 27.58 46.59
C GLY A 163 10.09 26.89 45.42
N PHE A 164 9.68 25.62 45.55
CA PHE A 164 8.85 24.94 44.55
C PHE A 164 7.48 25.65 44.38
N ILE A 165 7.26 26.26 43.21
CA ILE A 165 5.97 26.85 42.81
C ILE A 165 5.51 26.16 41.52
N PRO A 166 4.42 25.36 41.56
CA PRO A 166 3.91 24.70 40.37
C PRO A 166 3.41 25.72 39.35
N VAL A 167 3.50 25.38 38.06
CA VAL A 167 2.94 26.22 37.00
C VAL A 167 1.44 26.39 37.24
N VAL A 168 0.99 27.65 37.28
CA VAL A 168 -0.43 27.97 37.34
C VAL A 168 -1.11 27.49 36.07
N VAL A 169 -2.04 26.57 36.19
CA VAL A 169 -2.78 26.02 35.05
C VAL A 169 -3.86 26.99 34.58
N PRO A 170 -4.22 27.00 33.28
CA PRO A 170 -5.37 27.76 32.79
C PRO A 170 -6.67 27.37 33.49
N ASP A 171 -7.40 28.36 33.99
CA ASP A 171 -8.70 28.16 34.65
C ASP A 171 -9.84 28.19 33.64
N ASN A 172 -9.95 27.11 32.85
CA ASN A 172 -11.07 26.92 31.93
C ASN A 172 -11.43 25.43 31.79
N ASP A 173 -12.69 25.17 31.41
CA ASP A 173 -13.21 23.80 31.29
C ASP A 173 -12.52 22.99 30.18
N ALA A 174 -12.12 23.64 29.10
CA ALA A 174 -11.42 23.00 27.99
C ALA A 174 -10.07 22.40 28.45
N PHE A 175 -9.30 23.15 29.24
CA PHE A 175 -8.04 22.71 29.84
C PHE A 175 -8.26 21.64 30.90
N ARG A 176 -9.22 21.83 31.83
CA ARG A 176 -9.58 20.81 32.84
C ARG A 176 -9.89 19.47 32.19
N GLY A 177 -10.65 19.48 31.11
CA GLY A 177 -10.99 18.27 30.39
C GLY A 177 -9.79 17.56 29.75
N LEU A 178 -8.67 18.25 29.46
CA LEU A 178 -7.48 17.60 28.88
C LEU A 178 -6.84 16.60 29.85
N ASN A 179 -7.10 16.75 31.16
CA ASN A 179 -6.61 15.88 32.22
C ASN A 179 -5.09 15.65 32.17
N LEU A 180 -4.33 16.71 31.90
CA LEU A 180 -2.87 16.66 31.77
C LEU A 180 -2.19 16.45 33.13
N LYS A 181 -1.27 15.48 33.19
CA LYS A 181 -0.47 15.20 34.38
C LYS A 181 0.80 16.07 34.37
N ILE A 182 0.75 17.22 35.07
CA ILE A 182 1.83 18.24 35.06
C ILE A 182 2.27 18.70 36.46
N ASN A 183 1.97 17.92 37.51
CA ASN A 183 2.12 18.34 38.92
C ASN A 183 3.56 18.66 39.36
N ALA A 184 4.58 18.18 38.63
CA ALA A 184 5.99 18.46 38.92
C ALA A 184 6.57 19.62 38.08
N LEU A 185 5.76 20.27 37.23
CA LEU A 185 6.21 21.33 36.33
C LEU A 185 6.21 22.69 37.03
N THR A 186 7.35 23.39 36.97
CA THR A 186 7.52 24.80 37.40
C THR A 186 7.91 25.67 36.20
N LEU A 187 7.80 27.01 36.32
CA LEU A 187 8.22 27.92 35.24
C LEU A 187 9.72 27.79 34.93
N ASP A 188 10.54 27.55 35.95
CA ASP A 188 12.00 27.44 35.85
C ASP A 188 12.49 26.04 35.47
N THR A 189 11.59 25.08 35.30
CA THR A 189 11.95 23.70 34.92
C THR A 189 12.71 23.65 33.60
N GLY A 190 13.94 23.13 33.57
CA GLY A 190 14.69 22.93 32.33
C GLY A 190 14.07 21.85 31.44
N LEU A 191 13.67 22.21 30.22
CA LEU A 191 13.16 21.27 29.22
C LEU A 191 14.25 20.96 28.20
N SER A 192 14.40 19.69 27.83
CA SER A 192 15.40 19.24 26.86
C SER A 192 14.74 18.55 25.68
N ASP A 193 15.46 18.47 24.56
CA ASP A 193 14.99 17.80 23.34
C ASP A 193 13.61 18.35 22.89
N LEU A 194 13.47 19.68 22.98
CA LEU A 194 12.27 20.37 22.53
C LEU A 194 12.15 20.22 21.01
N THR A 195 10.95 19.87 20.55
CA THR A 195 10.66 19.79 19.11
C THR A 195 11.01 21.11 18.44
N GLU A 196 11.74 21.07 17.31
CA GLU A 196 12.10 22.27 16.56
C GLU A 196 10.84 22.99 16.04
N LEU A 197 10.87 24.32 16.04
CA LEU A 197 9.79 25.13 15.48
C LEU A 197 9.72 24.88 13.97
N PRO A 198 8.58 24.41 13.43
CA PRO A 198 8.46 24.17 12.00
C PRO A 198 8.49 25.50 11.23
N LYS A 199 9.20 25.51 10.10
CA LYS A 199 9.13 26.60 9.13
C LYS A 199 7.76 26.60 8.43
N PRO A 200 7.16 27.78 8.15
CA PRO A 200 5.94 27.85 7.36
C PRO A 200 6.14 27.19 5.99
N LYS A 201 5.26 26.29 5.58
CA LYS A 201 5.35 25.59 4.28
C LYS A 201 4.67 26.34 3.14
N PHE A 202 4.02 27.46 3.45
CA PHE A 202 3.26 28.26 2.50
C PHE A 202 3.06 29.67 3.00
N SER A 203 2.77 30.57 2.05
CA SER A 203 2.46 31.97 2.27
C SER A 203 1.07 32.31 1.73
N LEU A 204 0.42 33.29 2.38
CA LEU A 204 -0.83 33.88 1.92
C LEU A 204 -0.57 35.34 1.49
N GLU A 205 -0.54 35.56 0.19
CA GLU A 205 -0.25 36.87 -0.40
C GLU A 205 -1.55 37.61 -0.78
N PRO A 206 -1.56 38.94 -0.67
CA PRO A 206 -2.69 39.74 -1.15
C PRO A 206 -2.80 39.67 -2.68
N VAL A 207 -4.03 39.58 -3.17
CA VAL A 207 -4.35 39.57 -4.61
C VAL A 207 -4.49 40.99 -5.17
N SER A 208 -4.31 41.14 -6.48
CA SER A 208 -4.67 42.37 -7.17
C SER A 208 -6.18 42.62 -7.15
N LYS A 209 -6.63 43.87 -7.39
CA LYS A 209 -8.05 44.22 -7.39
C LYS A 209 -8.85 43.48 -8.48
N ASP A 210 -8.21 43.11 -9.58
CA ASP A 210 -8.88 42.44 -10.70
C ASP A 210 -9.00 40.93 -10.45
N GLU A 211 -7.97 40.29 -9.90
CA GLU A 211 -8.03 38.90 -9.43
C GLU A 211 -9.06 38.73 -8.31
N ALA A 212 -9.12 39.68 -7.37
CA ALA A 212 -10.12 39.67 -6.29
C ALA A 212 -11.57 39.68 -6.81
N LYS A 213 -11.84 40.37 -7.92
CA LYS A 213 -13.18 40.39 -8.56
C LYS A 213 -13.49 39.10 -9.28
N SER A 214 -12.47 38.40 -9.78
CA SER A 214 -12.63 37.14 -10.50
C SER A 214 -12.92 35.96 -9.57
N HIS A 215 -12.55 36.06 -8.29
CA HIS A 215 -12.79 35.01 -7.31
C HIS A 215 -14.17 35.14 -6.67
N GLN A 216 -15.08 34.24 -7.02
CA GLN A 216 -16.36 34.07 -6.35
C GLN A 216 -16.26 32.84 -5.44
N SER A 217 -16.25 33.03 -4.13
CA SER A 217 -16.18 31.89 -3.19
C SER A 217 -17.46 31.06 -3.23
N THR A 218 -17.30 29.74 -3.30
CA THR A 218 -18.38 28.75 -3.24
C THR A 218 -18.40 28.00 -1.91
N VAL A 219 -17.74 28.54 -0.89
CA VAL A 219 -17.37 27.82 0.35
C VAL A 219 -18.52 27.13 1.06
N ASP A 220 -19.74 27.64 0.96
CA ASP A 220 -20.92 27.08 1.63
C ASP A 220 -21.56 25.89 0.88
N VAL A 221 -21.23 25.71 -0.41
CA VAL A 221 -21.95 24.79 -1.31
C VAL A 221 -21.01 23.78 -1.98
N HIS A 222 -19.80 24.20 -2.34
CA HIS A 222 -18.88 23.41 -3.15
C HIS A 222 -17.42 23.64 -2.74
N PRO A 223 -16.58 22.59 -2.69
CA PRO A 223 -15.16 22.77 -2.48
C PRO A 223 -14.51 23.62 -3.58
N PRO A 224 -13.38 24.30 -3.30
CA PRO A 224 -12.62 25.00 -4.33
C PRO A 224 -12.21 24.06 -5.47
N THR A 225 -12.11 24.60 -6.68
CA THR A 225 -11.82 23.83 -7.93
C THR A 225 -10.47 23.13 -7.94
N PHE A 226 -9.57 23.44 -7.01
CA PHE A 226 -8.31 22.70 -6.85
C PHE A 226 -8.45 21.48 -5.94
N VAL A 227 -9.52 21.39 -5.13
CA VAL A 227 -9.84 20.24 -4.26
C VAL A 227 -10.64 19.20 -5.07
N GLN A 228 -10.07 18.79 -6.20
CA GLN A 228 -10.66 17.82 -7.13
C GLN A 228 -9.81 16.54 -7.14
N PRO A 229 -10.43 15.35 -7.29
CA PRO A 229 -9.70 14.10 -7.53
C PRO A 229 -8.85 14.18 -8.81
N HIS A 230 -7.97 13.20 -9.04
CA HIS A 230 -7.14 13.19 -10.25
C HIS A 230 -8.01 13.24 -11.51
N PRO A 231 -7.63 13.98 -12.57
CA PRO A 231 -8.37 14.00 -13.83
C PRO A 231 -8.60 12.58 -14.39
N PRO A 232 -9.74 12.28 -15.03
CA PRO A 232 -10.79 13.19 -15.50
C PRO A 232 -11.93 13.48 -14.49
N TYR A 233 -11.78 13.08 -13.22
CA TYR A 233 -12.87 13.14 -12.25
C TYR A 233 -12.98 14.53 -11.60
N ASP A 234 -14.19 15.08 -11.59
CA ASP A 234 -14.52 16.28 -10.83
C ASP A 234 -15.49 15.92 -9.69
N VAL A 235 -15.40 16.66 -8.60
CA VAL A 235 -16.40 16.73 -7.54
C VAL A 235 -17.66 17.30 -8.17
N TYR A 236 -18.68 16.46 -8.17
CA TYR A 236 -20.02 16.77 -8.61
C TYR A 236 -20.89 17.10 -7.40
N SER A 237 -21.58 18.24 -7.46
CA SER A 237 -22.57 18.61 -6.46
C SER A 237 -23.88 17.88 -6.73
N ALA A 238 -24.10 16.72 -6.11
CA ALA A 238 -25.27 15.88 -6.38
C ALA A 238 -26.50 16.29 -5.57
N PRO A 239 -27.67 16.54 -6.18
CA PRO A 239 -28.88 16.83 -5.43
C PRO A 239 -29.36 15.61 -4.62
N VAL A 240 -29.80 15.86 -3.39
CA VAL A 240 -30.46 14.86 -2.55
C VAL A 240 -31.90 14.73 -2.99
N PHE A 241 -32.29 13.54 -3.43
CA PHE A 241 -33.66 13.24 -3.85
C PHE A 241 -34.54 12.90 -2.64
N HIS A 242 -34.03 12.09 -1.72
CA HIS A 242 -34.74 11.68 -0.51
C HIS A 242 -33.76 11.34 0.61
N ALA A 243 -34.19 11.50 1.86
CA ALA A 243 -33.45 11.05 3.03
C ALA A 243 -34.42 10.56 4.10
N ARG A 244 -34.12 9.41 4.72
CA ARG A 244 -34.95 8.83 5.80
C ARG A 244 -34.10 8.17 6.87
N GLN A 245 -34.59 8.18 8.10
CA GLN A 245 -33.95 7.46 9.20
C GLN A 245 -34.31 5.97 9.12
N LEU A 246 -33.31 5.09 9.23
CA LEU A 246 -33.49 3.63 9.20
C LEU A 246 -33.67 3.01 10.59
N THR A 247 -33.18 3.67 11.63
CA THR A 247 -33.22 3.17 13.01
C THR A 247 -34.35 3.83 13.80
N ASN A 248 -34.98 3.10 14.71
CA ASN A 248 -36.03 3.64 15.56
C ASN A 248 -35.48 4.58 16.64
N GLU A 249 -36.36 5.40 17.22
CA GLU A 249 -36.01 6.25 18.36
C GLU A 249 -35.50 5.40 19.53
N GLY A 250 -34.44 5.87 20.19
CA GLY A 250 -33.77 5.13 21.26
C GLY A 250 -32.68 4.16 20.79
N ALA A 251 -32.49 3.98 19.48
CA ALA A 251 -31.31 3.28 18.96
C ALA A 251 -30.03 3.99 19.38
N GLU A 252 -29.07 3.23 19.94
CA GLU A 252 -27.78 3.78 20.41
C GLU A 252 -26.97 4.41 19.26
N LYS A 253 -27.15 3.94 18.03
CA LYS A 253 -26.52 4.51 16.83
C LYS A 253 -27.60 4.85 15.81
N ARG A 254 -27.73 6.14 15.50
CA ARG A 254 -28.65 6.61 14.46
C ARG A 254 -28.09 6.24 13.08
N THR A 255 -28.91 5.64 12.23
CA THR A 255 -28.55 5.37 10.83
C THR A 255 -29.56 5.99 9.89
N VAL A 256 -29.04 6.63 8.83
CA VAL A 256 -29.82 7.37 7.84
C VAL A 256 -29.54 6.82 6.45
N HIS A 257 -30.58 6.75 5.63
CA HIS A 257 -30.53 6.39 4.23
C HIS A 257 -30.67 7.64 3.36
N PHE A 258 -29.94 7.69 2.24
CA PHE A 258 -30.02 8.75 1.25
C PHE A 258 -30.28 8.18 -0.13
N ASP A 259 -31.17 8.83 -0.86
CA ASP A 259 -31.32 8.73 -2.31
C ASP A 259 -30.68 9.97 -2.93
N ILE A 260 -29.64 9.77 -3.73
CA ILE A 260 -28.87 10.85 -4.36
C ILE A 260 -29.08 10.76 -5.87
N ASP A 261 -29.49 11.88 -6.47
CA ASP A 261 -29.79 11.96 -7.89
C ASP A 261 -28.51 12.25 -8.70
N ILE A 262 -28.15 11.30 -9.56
CA ILE A 262 -26.98 11.32 -10.43
C ILE A 262 -27.36 11.38 -11.92
N THR A 263 -28.59 11.80 -12.23
CA THR A 263 -29.09 11.86 -13.61
C THR A 263 -28.19 12.69 -14.50
N ASP A 264 -27.75 13.86 -14.01
CA ASP A 264 -26.86 14.78 -14.72
C ASP A 264 -25.37 14.58 -14.37
N TYR A 265 -25.01 13.47 -13.70
CA TYR A 265 -23.61 13.15 -13.44
C TYR A 265 -22.87 12.90 -14.77
N PRO A 266 -21.69 13.53 -15.01
CA PRO A 266 -20.97 13.41 -16.28
C PRO A 266 -20.69 11.95 -16.68
N LYS A 267 -20.90 11.62 -17.96
CA LYS A 267 -20.51 10.30 -18.48
C LYS A 267 -19.00 10.23 -18.66
N GLU A 268 -18.37 9.24 -18.04
CA GLU A 268 -16.92 9.03 -18.02
C GLU A 268 -16.58 7.72 -18.77
N GLY A 269 -16.69 7.75 -20.11
CA GLY A 269 -16.54 6.55 -20.93
C GLY A 269 -17.60 5.48 -20.64
N ASP A 270 -17.18 4.22 -20.57
CA ASP A 270 -18.06 3.06 -20.31
C ASP A 270 -18.17 2.69 -18.81
N ILE A 271 -17.65 3.53 -17.90
CA ILE A 271 -17.59 3.21 -16.47
C ILE A 271 -18.69 3.96 -15.72
N ASP A 272 -19.53 3.21 -14.99
CA ASP A 272 -20.67 3.75 -14.25
C ASP A 272 -20.69 3.31 -12.77
N PHE A 273 -21.58 3.89 -11.97
CA PHE A 273 -21.90 3.42 -10.61
C PHE A 273 -22.55 2.04 -10.68
N LYS A 274 -22.13 1.12 -9.80
CA LYS A 274 -22.60 -0.27 -9.74
C LYS A 274 -22.86 -0.69 -8.31
N VAL A 275 -23.72 -1.70 -8.10
CA VAL A 275 -23.94 -2.28 -6.76
C VAL A 275 -22.62 -2.74 -6.16
N GLY A 276 -22.42 -2.46 -4.88
CA GLY A 276 -21.16 -2.74 -4.21
C GLY A 276 -20.04 -1.80 -4.64
N GLY A 277 -20.24 -0.85 -5.55
CA GLY A 277 -19.31 0.26 -5.72
C GLY A 277 -19.30 1.19 -4.50
N ALA A 278 -18.45 2.22 -4.54
CA ALA A 278 -18.42 3.24 -3.51
C ALA A 278 -18.54 4.66 -4.09
N VAL A 279 -19.08 5.57 -3.29
CA VAL A 279 -19.10 7.00 -3.57
C VAL A 279 -18.18 7.73 -2.59
N GLY A 280 -17.33 8.60 -3.11
CA GLY A 280 -16.49 9.49 -2.30
C GLY A 280 -17.23 10.80 -2.04
N ILE A 281 -17.46 11.15 -0.78
CA ILE A 281 -18.08 12.41 -0.35
C ILE A 281 -17.00 13.32 0.22
N CYS A 282 -16.99 14.59 -0.16
CA CYS A 282 -16.10 15.60 0.38
C CYS A 282 -16.84 16.43 1.45
N PRO A 283 -16.85 16.05 2.74
CA PRO A 283 -17.59 16.83 3.73
C PRO A 283 -16.83 18.10 4.14
N PRO A 284 -17.49 19.26 4.25
CA PRO A 284 -16.89 20.44 4.86
C PRO A 284 -16.79 20.29 6.37
N ASN A 285 -15.83 20.98 6.98
CA ASN A 285 -15.82 21.21 8.41
C ASN A 285 -17.05 22.02 8.86
N ASP A 286 -17.42 21.87 10.13
CA ASP A 286 -18.54 22.63 10.69
C ASP A 286 -18.24 24.15 10.68
N ALA A 287 -19.16 24.93 10.11
CA ALA A 287 -18.97 26.37 9.91
C ALA A 287 -18.78 27.11 11.26
N SER A 288 -19.48 26.70 12.31
CA SER A 288 -19.35 27.33 13.63
C SER A 288 -17.99 27.03 14.26
N ALA A 289 -17.46 25.81 14.05
CA ALA A 289 -16.11 25.46 14.48
C ALA A 289 -15.04 26.27 13.72
N VAL A 290 -15.19 26.46 12.40
CA VAL A 290 -14.29 27.29 11.59
C VAL A 290 -14.28 28.74 12.07
N ASP A 291 -15.45 29.34 12.29
CA ASP A 291 -15.54 30.71 12.80
C ASP A 291 -14.91 30.87 14.18
N THR A 292 -15.15 29.89 15.07
CA THR A 292 -14.57 29.90 16.41
C THR A 292 -13.04 29.79 16.36
N ILE A 293 -12.48 28.96 15.48
CA ILE A 293 -11.02 28.88 15.29
C ILE A 293 -10.47 30.23 14.84
N PHE A 294 -11.10 30.90 13.86
CA PHE A 294 -10.66 32.23 13.44
C PHE A 294 -10.72 33.26 14.56
N ASP A 295 -11.77 33.23 15.37
CA ASP A 295 -11.90 34.10 16.55
C ASP A 295 -10.76 33.84 17.54
N ARG A 296 -10.42 32.57 17.80
CA ARG A 296 -9.35 32.19 18.75
C ARG A 296 -7.96 32.59 18.29
N ILE A 297 -7.63 32.41 17.01
CA ILE A 297 -6.33 32.84 16.47
C ILE A 297 -6.27 34.35 16.17
N GLY A 298 -7.35 35.09 16.43
CA GLY A 298 -7.39 36.55 16.26
C GLY A 298 -7.48 37.03 14.82
N THR A 299 -7.99 36.20 13.90
CA THR A 299 -8.18 36.61 12.49
C THR A 299 -9.44 37.47 12.33
N PRO A 300 -9.33 38.74 11.89
CA PRO A 300 -10.49 39.62 11.76
C PRO A 300 -11.54 39.10 10.78
N LYS A 301 -12.84 39.28 11.09
CA LYS A 301 -13.96 38.80 10.24
C LYS A 301 -13.84 39.25 8.78
N PHE A 302 -13.46 40.51 8.56
CA PHE A 302 -13.37 41.10 7.21
C PHE A 302 -12.22 40.56 6.34
N VAL A 303 -11.31 39.72 6.87
CA VAL A 303 -10.23 39.10 6.06
C VAL A 303 -10.43 37.60 5.82
N ARG A 304 -11.40 36.96 6.49
CA ARG A 304 -11.63 35.50 6.40
C ARG A 304 -12.03 35.08 4.99
N ASP A 305 -12.91 35.89 4.40
CA ASP A 305 -13.52 35.66 3.09
C ASP A 305 -12.86 36.47 1.96
N LYS A 306 -11.79 37.22 2.26
CA LYS A 306 -11.04 37.93 1.23
C LYS A 306 -10.18 36.95 0.44
N ALA A 307 -10.23 37.10 -0.89
CA ALA A 307 -9.35 36.38 -1.80
C ALA A 307 -7.88 36.64 -1.45
N VAL A 308 -7.08 35.59 -1.54
CA VAL A 308 -5.63 35.55 -1.33
C VAL A 308 -5.01 34.57 -2.31
N VAL A 309 -3.74 34.80 -2.63
CA VAL A 309 -2.92 33.82 -3.34
C VAL A 309 -2.22 32.96 -2.31
N LEU A 310 -2.53 31.67 -2.32
CA LEU A 310 -1.82 30.66 -1.57
C LEU A 310 -0.63 30.16 -2.40
N LYS A 311 0.59 30.29 -1.87
CA LYS A 311 1.80 29.71 -2.46
C LYS A 311 2.35 28.59 -1.59
N THR A 312 2.60 27.43 -2.17
CA THR A 312 3.14 26.25 -1.47
C THR A 312 4.56 25.93 -1.94
N GLU A 313 5.42 25.45 -1.03
CA GLU A 313 6.82 25.12 -1.36
C GLU A 313 6.97 23.76 -2.08
N GLY A 314 5.94 22.89 -2.05
CA GLY A 314 5.95 21.55 -2.63
C GLY A 314 4.90 20.61 -2.03
N GLY A 315 4.93 19.34 -2.43
CA GLY A 315 3.99 18.31 -1.96
C GLY A 315 2.61 18.41 -2.63
N ARG A 316 1.55 17.85 -2.02
CA ARG A 316 0.17 17.87 -2.57
C ARG A 316 -0.77 18.90 -1.93
N TRP A 317 -0.32 19.53 -0.84
CA TRP A 317 -1.09 20.52 -0.08
C TRP A 317 -1.51 21.71 -0.97
N PRO A 318 -2.72 22.29 -0.86
CA PRO A 318 -3.74 22.10 0.20
C PRO A 318 -4.66 20.89 0.03
N THR A 319 -4.40 20.04 -0.97
CA THR A 319 -5.28 18.90 -1.26
C THR A 319 -4.55 17.59 -1.04
N ILE A 320 -5.27 16.48 -1.19
CA ILE A 320 -4.65 15.14 -1.21
C ILE A 320 -4.36 14.67 -2.64
N TRP A 321 -4.75 15.48 -3.63
CA TRP A 321 -4.79 15.13 -5.04
C TRP A 321 -3.74 15.92 -5.85
N GLY A 322 -3.37 15.38 -7.02
CA GLY A 322 -2.41 15.98 -7.93
C GLY A 322 -0.94 15.74 -7.55
N ASP A 323 -0.04 16.26 -8.37
CA ASP A 323 1.40 15.96 -8.32
C ASP A 323 2.10 16.58 -7.10
N GLU A 324 3.27 16.07 -6.73
CA GLU A 324 4.11 16.61 -5.67
C GLU A 324 4.90 17.85 -6.13
N LYS A 325 4.19 18.96 -6.38
CA LYS A 325 4.77 20.22 -6.86
C LYS A 325 4.29 21.44 -6.08
N ALA A 326 5.10 22.50 -6.12
CA ALA A 326 4.69 23.82 -5.64
C ALA A 326 3.46 24.31 -6.41
N ARG A 327 2.55 25.01 -5.73
CA ARG A 327 1.30 25.52 -6.31
C ARG A 327 1.10 26.99 -5.94
N GLU A 328 0.47 27.71 -6.85
CA GLU A 328 -0.03 29.06 -6.65
C GLU A 328 -1.54 29.04 -6.91
N LEU A 329 -2.35 29.24 -5.86
CA LEU A 329 -3.80 29.00 -5.89
C LEU A 329 -4.56 30.21 -5.37
N LEU A 330 -5.58 30.63 -6.11
CA LEU A 330 -6.51 31.67 -5.68
C LEU A 330 -7.59 31.06 -4.77
N THR A 331 -7.65 31.53 -3.52
CA THR A 331 -8.51 30.95 -2.46
C THR A 331 -8.87 32.00 -1.41
N THR A 332 -9.71 31.67 -0.45
CA THR A 332 -9.90 32.40 0.81
C THR A 332 -9.33 31.63 2.00
N ARG A 333 -9.12 32.32 3.13
CA ARG A 333 -8.74 31.66 4.39
C ARG A 333 -9.84 30.71 4.86
N ARG A 334 -11.11 31.12 4.68
CA ARG A 334 -12.27 30.29 5.06
C ARG A 334 -12.29 28.98 4.27
N GLU A 335 -12.07 29.02 2.96
CA GLU A 335 -12.04 27.80 2.13
C GLU A 335 -10.98 26.80 2.58
N LEU A 336 -9.80 27.28 2.99
CA LEU A 336 -8.74 26.42 3.51
C LEU A 336 -9.16 25.68 4.79
N LEU A 337 -9.76 26.38 5.76
CA LEU A 337 -10.23 25.74 7.00
C LEU A 337 -11.51 24.93 6.80
N THR A 338 -12.37 25.28 5.84
CA THR A 338 -13.62 24.55 5.58
C THR A 338 -13.37 23.25 4.83
N TRP A 339 -12.52 23.26 3.80
CA TRP A 339 -12.43 22.16 2.83
C TRP A 339 -11.08 21.44 2.78
N CYS A 340 -10.00 22.09 3.23
CA CYS A 340 -8.65 21.59 2.95
C CYS A 340 -7.98 20.93 4.17
N VAL A 341 -8.36 21.30 5.39
CA VAL A 341 -7.63 20.92 6.60
C VAL A 341 -8.51 20.20 7.63
N ASP A 342 -7.98 19.14 8.23
CA ASP A 342 -8.64 18.41 9.30
C ASP A 342 -8.42 19.09 10.66
N ILE A 343 -9.49 19.65 11.23
CA ILE A 343 -9.49 20.34 12.52
C ILE A 343 -10.07 19.49 13.66
N ALA A 344 -10.61 18.32 13.34
CA ALA A 344 -11.58 17.63 14.19
C ALA A 344 -11.34 16.11 14.36
N SER A 345 -10.64 15.48 13.42
CA SER A 345 -10.48 14.02 13.35
C SER A 345 -9.08 13.58 13.79
N SER A 346 -8.06 14.36 13.43
CA SER A 346 -6.66 14.04 13.68
C SER A 346 -6.21 14.32 15.11
N ALA A 347 -5.48 13.38 15.72
CA ALA A 347 -4.81 13.57 16.99
C ALA A 347 -3.69 14.63 16.88
N PRO A 348 -3.48 15.46 17.93
CA PRO A 348 -2.51 16.54 17.87
C PRO A 348 -1.06 16.04 17.82
N THR A 349 -0.20 16.77 17.10
CA THR A 349 1.22 16.47 16.93
C THR A 349 2.10 17.32 17.83
N LYS A 350 3.34 16.89 18.12
CA LYS A 350 4.30 17.72 18.87
C LYS A 350 4.65 19.03 18.13
N GLN A 351 4.64 19.02 16.80
CA GLN A 351 4.81 20.23 16.00
C GLN A 351 3.69 21.25 16.25
N LEU A 352 2.44 20.79 16.37
CA LEU A 352 1.32 21.66 16.74
C LEU A 352 1.53 22.26 18.14
N PHE A 353 1.90 21.47 19.15
CA PHE A 353 2.22 21.99 20.49
C PHE A 353 3.36 23.00 20.48
N ARG A 354 4.40 22.75 19.68
CA ARG A 354 5.55 23.66 19.55
C ARG A 354 5.15 25.01 18.93
N VAL A 355 4.28 25.01 17.92
CA VAL A 355 3.73 26.24 17.31
C VAL A 355 2.85 26.98 18.31
N LEU A 356 1.96 26.28 19.00
CA LEU A 356 1.11 26.90 20.03
C LEU A 356 1.95 27.54 21.14
N ALA A 357 3.05 26.89 21.57
CA ALA A 357 3.95 27.43 22.57
C ALA A 357 4.59 28.76 22.14
N GLU A 358 5.09 28.82 20.90
CA GLU A 358 5.76 30.02 20.36
C GLU A 358 4.85 31.25 20.40
N HIS A 359 3.57 31.04 20.15
CA HIS A 359 2.57 32.11 20.03
C HIS A 359 1.69 32.27 21.27
N ALA A 360 2.06 31.65 22.41
CA ALA A 360 1.38 31.84 23.68
C ALA A 360 1.96 33.04 24.43
N ASP A 361 1.14 34.06 24.69
CA ASP A 361 1.55 35.26 25.43
C ASP A 361 1.78 34.97 26.93
N ALA A 362 0.98 34.06 27.50
CA ALA A 362 1.04 33.74 28.93
C ALA A 362 2.17 32.74 29.20
N LYS A 363 3.10 33.11 30.10
CA LYS A 363 4.30 32.30 30.40
C LYS A 363 3.97 30.88 30.89
N ASN A 364 2.90 30.74 31.67
CA ASN A 364 2.41 29.46 32.16
C ASN A 364 1.89 28.56 31.03
N GLU A 365 1.05 29.10 30.14
CA GLU A 365 0.54 28.36 28.98
C GLU A 365 1.67 27.94 28.05
N ARG A 366 2.57 28.88 27.72
CA ARG A 366 3.79 28.60 26.93
C ARG A 366 4.56 27.44 27.53
N LYS A 367 4.81 27.46 28.84
CA LYS A 367 5.58 26.41 29.52
C LYS A 367 4.92 25.04 29.43
N ILE A 368 3.60 24.96 29.60
CA ILE A 368 2.85 23.71 29.47
C ILE A 368 2.94 23.18 28.04
N LEU A 369 2.78 24.05 27.03
CA LEU A 369 2.87 23.67 25.63
C LEU A 369 4.29 23.21 25.23
N GLU A 370 5.34 23.89 25.72
CA GLU A 370 6.73 23.44 25.57
C GLU A 370 6.96 22.08 26.24
N TYR A 371 6.40 21.87 27.42
CA TYR A 371 6.48 20.58 28.11
C TYR A 371 5.89 19.47 27.23
N MET A 372 4.70 19.67 26.66
CA MET A 372 4.06 18.71 25.73
C MET A 372 4.90 18.43 24.46
N ALA A 373 5.73 19.40 24.04
CA ALA A 373 6.63 19.28 22.89
C ALA A 373 8.05 18.78 23.23
N SER A 374 8.36 18.54 24.51
CA SER A 374 9.69 18.14 25.01
C SER A 374 9.83 16.62 25.23
N ALA A 375 11.02 16.16 25.62
CA ALA A 375 11.23 14.79 26.12
C ALA A 375 10.53 14.55 27.47
N GLN A 376 10.52 15.57 28.35
CA GLN A 376 9.94 15.47 29.69
C GLN A 376 8.43 15.28 29.67
N GLY A 377 7.73 15.91 28.72
CA GLY A 377 6.28 15.75 28.56
C GLY A 377 5.86 14.58 27.68
N GLN A 378 6.77 13.67 27.31
CA GLN A 378 6.45 12.52 26.46
C GLN A 378 5.28 11.70 27.02
N GLY A 379 5.28 11.39 28.32
CA GLY A 379 4.21 10.61 28.96
C GLY A 379 2.85 11.33 28.91
N ALA A 380 2.82 12.62 29.22
CA ALA A 380 1.60 13.43 29.16
C ALA A 380 1.07 13.59 27.73
N PHE A 381 1.97 13.75 26.74
CA PHE A 381 1.62 13.79 25.32
C PHE A 381 1.04 12.45 24.83
N CYS A 382 1.65 11.34 25.22
CA CYS A 382 1.15 9.99 24.98
C CYS A 382 -0.25 9.82 25.56
N ASP A 383 -0.44 10.05 26.86
CA ASP A 383 -1.74 9.93 27.53
C ASP A 383 -2.81 10.82 26.86
N LEU A 384 -2.46 12.04 26.43
CA LEU A 384 -3.39 12.94 25.73
C LEU A 384 -3.83 12.39 24.36
N ARG A 385 -2.92 11.80 23.57
CA ARG A 385 -3.24 11.21 22.26
C ARG A 385 -4.14 9.98 22.36
N VAL A 386 -4.09 9.30 23.50
CA VAL A 386 -4.93 8.16 23.85
C VAL A 386 -6.29 8.61 24.41
N GLY A 387 -6.42 9.88 24.83
CA GLY A 387 -7.65 10.43 25.38
C GLY A 387 -8.79 10.62 24.36
N PRO A 388 -9.98 11.02 24.85
CA PRO A 388 -11.14 11.31 24.02
C PRO A 388 -10.87 12.43 23.00
N ASN A 389 -11.19 12.16 21.72
CA ASN A 389 -10.83 12.90 20.50
C ASN A 389 -10.53 14.40 20.73
N ILE A 390 -9.25 14.72 20.95
CA ILE A 390 -8.75 16.09 21.10
C ILE A 390 -8.81 16.79 19.74
N THR A 391 -9.53 17.91 19.67
CA THR A 391 -9.63 18.74 18.46
C THR A 391 -8.71 19.94 18.55
N LEU A 392 -8.42 20.56 17.40
CA LEU A 392 -7.68 21.82 17.35
C LEU A 392 -8.40 22.92 18.14
N LEU A 393 -9.71 23.03 17.95
CA LEU A 393 -10.53 24.01 18.66
C LEU A 393 -10.36 23.86 20.18
N ARG A 394 -10.44 22.63 20.69
CA ARG A 394 -10.26 22.36 22.12
C ARG A 394 -8.90 22.81 22.65
N LEU A 395 -7.83 22.61 21.88
CA LEU A 395 -6.49 23.08 22.27
C LEU A 395 -6.42 24.62 22.32
N LEU A 396 -6.99 25.30 21.33
CA LEU A 396 -7.04 26.77 21.32
C LEU A 396 -7.90 27.34 22.45
N GLU A 397 -8.93 26.62 22.90
CA GLU A 397 -9.74 27.00 24.05
C GLU A 397 -9.05 26.70 25.39
N ALA A 398 -8.30 25.60 25.46
CA ALA A 398 -7.51 25.26 26.64
C ALA A 398 -6.36 26.25 26.88
N PHE A 399 -5.77 26.78 25.80
CA PHE A 399 -4.65 27.72 25.82
C PHE A 399 -5.01 29.05 25.13
N PRO A 400 -5.86 29.89 25.76
CA PRO A 400 -6.43 31.09 25.13
C PRO A 400 -5.41 32.19 24.84
N SER A 401 -4.22 32.16 25.44
CA SER A 401 -3.15 33.11 25.13
C SER A 401 -2.37 32.74 23.85
N SER A 402 -2.58 31.53 23.32
CA SER A 402 -1.93 31.06 22.10
C SER A 402 -2.64 31.54 20.84
N ARG A 403 -1.99 32.39 20.05
CA ARG A 403 -2.54 32.98 18.81
C ARG A 403 -1.60 32.77 17.61
N PRO A 404 -1.44 31.51 17.14
CA PRO A 404 -0.55 31.25 16.02
C PRO A 404 -1.06 31.86 14.71
N PRO A 405 -0.17 32.37 13.85
CA PRO A 405 -0.52 32.73 12.48
C PRO A 405 -1.13 31.55 11.74
N LEU A 406 -2.11 31.82 10.88
CA LEU A 406 -2.84 30.78 10.15
C LEU A 406 -1.89 29.91 9.32
N GLU A 407 -0.87 30.52 8.70
CA GLU A 407 0.12 29.86 7.85
C GLU A 407 0.92 28.79 8.62
N MET A 408 1.35 29.12 9.84
CA MET A 408 2.06 28.20 10.72
C MET A 408 1.15 27.09 11.24
N LEU A 409 -0.08 27.45 11.58
CA LEU A 409 -1.07 26.50 12.08
C LEU A 409 -1.40 25.44 11.02
N LEU A 410 -1.78 25.87 9.83
CA LEU A 410 -2.09 25.00 8.70
C LEU A 410 -0.88 24.09 8.35
N SER A 411 0.37 24.54 8.56
CA SER A 411 1.59 23.79 8.21
C SER A 411 1.79 22.53 9.06
N CYS A 412 1.09 22.48 10.21
CA CYS A 412 1.15 21.42 11.21
C CYS A 412 -0.09 20.51 11.21
N LEU A 413 -1.12 20.84 10.42
CA LEU A 413 -2.37 20.11 10.36
C LEU A 413 -2.44 19.22 9.11
N ASN A 414 -3.18 18.12 9.23
CA ASN A 414 -3.38 17.18 8.12
C ASN A 414 -4.43 17.70 7.13
N GLN A 415 -4.37 17.24 5.88
CA GLN A 415 -5.43 17.53 4.91
C GLN A 415 -6.74 16.84 5.29
N LEU A 416 -7.87 17.46 4.94
CA LEU A 416 -9.20 16.91 5.14
C LEU A 416 -9.49 15.81 4.10
N MET A 417 -9.68 14.57 4.56
CA MET A 417 -9.95 13.42 3.68
C MET A 417 -11.42 13.34 3.22
N PRO A 418 -11.72 12.90 1.99
CA PRO A 418 -13.07 12.47 1.62
C PRO A 418 -13.49 11.21 2.41
N ARG A 419 -14.80 10.98 2.53
CA ARG A 419 -15.39 9.82 3.21
C ARG A 419 -16.10 8.95 2.19
N PHE A 420 -15.80 7.65 2.20
CA PHE A 420 -16.36 6.69 1.25
C PHE A 420 -17.54 5.94 1.84
N TYR A 421 -18.57 5.70 1.02
CA TYR A 421 -19.78 4.99 1.39
C TYR A 421 -20.14 3.97 0.31
N SER A 422 -20.48 2.75 0.70
CA SER A 422 -20.85 1.66 -0.22
C SER A 422 -22.27 1.85 -0.76
N LEU A 423 -22.46 1.59 -2.04
CA LEU A 423 -23.74 1.74 -2.73
C LEU A 423 -24.68 0.57 -2.41
N SER A 424 -25.94 0.87 -2.08
CA SER A 424 -26.97 -0.12 -1.74
C SER A 424 -27.93 -0.46 -2.86
N ASN A 425 -27.66 -0.02 -4.08
CA ASN A 425 -28.47 -0.28 -5.27
C ASN A 425 -27.66 -0.14 -6.57
N ASP A 426 -28.27 -0.56 -7.68
CA ASP A 426 -27.81 -0.23 -9.04
C ASP A 426 -28.58 1.00 -9.55
N PRO A 427 -27.91 2.02 -10.11
CA PRO A 427 -28.59 3.22 -10.58
C PRO A 427 -29.52 2.99 -11.79
N HIS A 428 -29.26 1.99 -12.64
CA HIS A 428 -30.13 1.66 -13.77
C HIS A 428 -31.41 0.95 -13.32
N VAL A 429 -31.33 0.22 -12.21
CA VAL A 429 -32.45 -0.51 -11.60
C VAL A 429 -33.43 0.45 -10.92
N SER A 430 -32.96 1.60 -10.44
CA SER A 430 -33.79 2.61 -9.76
C SER A 430 -34.73 3.37 -10.70
N SER A 431 -34.40 3.51 -11.99
CA SER A 431 -35.29 4.18 -12.95
C SER A 431 -36.59 3.42 -13.23
N ASP A 432 -36.62 2.13 -12.90
CA ASP A 432 -37.79 1.27 -13.08
C ASP A 432 -38.86 1.47 -11.98
N ARG A 433 -38.53 2.19 -10.89
CA ARG A 433 -39.47 2.45 -9.79
C ARG A 433 -40.51 3.48 -10.21
N GLU A 434 -41.74 3.28 -9.73
CA GLU A 434 -42.86 4.19 -9.98
C GLU A 434 -42.51 5.61 -9.50
N GLY A 435 -42.61 6.60 -10.40
CA GLY A 435 -42.26 8.00 -10.12
C GLY A 435 -40.79 8.39 -10.37
N LEU A 436 -39.90 7.44 -10.70
CA LEU A 436 -38.47 7.70 -10.98
C LEU A 436 -38.06 7.49 -12.44
N ALA A 437 -39.04 7.36 -13.34
CA ALA A 437 -38.79 7.13 -14.76
C ALA A 437 -37.83 8.18 -15.36
N GLY A 438 -36.71 7.71 -15.93
CA GLY A 438 -35.68 8.57 -16.53
C GLY A 438 -34.68 9.18 -15.55
N ARG A 439 -34.83 8.95 -14.23
CA ARG A 439 -33.86 9.39 -13.21
C ARG A 439 -32.91 8.26 -12.83
N ARG A 440 -31.66 8.63 -12.54
CA ARG A 440 -30.62 7.70 -12.05
C ARG A 440 -30.35 8.04 -10.59
N ILE A 441 -30.71 7.13 -9.68
CA ILE A 441 -30.58 7.34 -8.23
C ILE A 441 -29.58 6.35 -7.66
N ILE A 442 -28.62 6.84 -6.88
CA ILE A 442 -27.76 6.00 -6.02
C ILE A 442 -28.20 6.10 -4.57
N GLU A 443 -28.05 5.02 -3.84
CA GLU A 443 -28.51 4.88 -2.47
C GLU A 443 -27.33 4.54 -1.54
N ILE A 444 -27.28 5.19 -0.38
CA ILE A 444 -26.28 4.93 0.65
C ILE A 444 -26.90 4.88 2.04
N ALA A 445 -26.27 4.13 2.96
CA ALA A 445 -26.58 4.11 4.38
C ALA A 445 -25.44 4.71 5.20
N VAL A 446 -25.77 5.58 6.16
CA VAL A 446 -24.80 6.32 6.97
C VAL A 446 -25.17 6.18 8.44
N THR A 447 -24.30 5.54 9.23
CA THR A 447 -24.39 5.59 10.68
C THR A 447 -23.72 6.86 11.21
N VAL A 448 -24.43 7.61 12.05
CA VAL A 448 -23.91 8.80 12.71
C VAL A 448 -22.90 8.38 13.78
N HIS A 449 -21.68 8.89 13.65
CA HIS A 449 -20.64 8.67 14.64
C HIS A 449 -20.71 9.80 15.66
N GLU A 450 -21.00 9.46 16.91
CA GLU A 450 -21.04 10.42 18.02
C GLU A 450 -19.93 10.13 19.02
N ASN A 451 -19.35 11.20 19.54
CA ASN A 451 -18.32 11.17 20.55
C ASN A 451 -18.63 12.18 21.66
N PRO A 452 -18.40 11.83 22.93
CA PRO A 452 -18.54 12.79 24.01
C PRO A 452 -17.54 13.94 23.80
N SER A 453 -18.07 15.15 23.90
CA SER A 453 -17.32 16.39 23.93
C SER A 453 -16.97 16.75 25.37
N TRP A 454 -15.98 17.61 25.54
CA TRP A 454 -15.50 18.04 26.85
C TRP A 454 -16.50 18.92 27.59
N ASP A 455 -17.42 19.56 26.88
CA ASP A 455 -18.51 20.40 27.41
C ASP A 455 -19.75 19.58 27.82
N GLY A 456 -19.63 18.25 27.89
CA GLY A 456 -20.72 17.33 28.23
C GLY A 456 -21.73 17.08 27.10
N LYS A 457 -21.56 17.70 25.93
CA LYS A 457 -22.39 17.45 24.75
C LYS A 457 -21.85 16.28 23.92
N MET A 458 -22.65 15.81 22.96
CA MET A 458 -22.17 14.89 21.92
C MET A 458 -21.72 15.66 20.69
N ARG A 459 -20.59 15.26 20.12
CA ARG A 459 -20.04 15.76 18.86
C ARG A 459 -20.12 14.68 17.80
N THR A 460 -20.51 15.05 16.59
CA THR A 460 -20.58 14.13 15.47
C THR A 460 -19.26 14.09 14.67
N GLY A 461 -19.02 12.99 13.96
CA GLY A 461 -17.90 12.89 13.01
C GLY A 461 -18.05 13.87 11.84
N VAL A 462 -16.94 14.26 11.19
CA VAL A 462 -16.99 15.27 10.11
C VAL A 462 -17.90 14.85 8.95
N GLY A 463 -17.71 13.64 8.42
CA GLY A 463 -18.53 13.12 7.30
C GLY A 463 -19.95 12.74 7.72
N SER A 464 -20.08 11.87 8.72
CA SER A 464 -21.39 11.37 9.17
C SER A 464 -22.25 12.46 9.82
N GLY A 465 -21.64 13.42 10.53
CA GLY A 465 -22.32 14.59 11.08
C GLY A 465 -22.74 15.60 10.01
N TYR A 466 -21.94 15.80 8.95
CA TYR A 466 -22.36 16.58 7.79
C TYR A 466 -23.61 15.95 7.15
N LEU A 467 -23.57 14.66 6.86
CA LEU A 467 -24.71 13.95 6.26
C LEU A 467 -25.93 13.94 7.19
N GLU A 468 -25.75 13.77 8.49
CA GLU A 468 -26.85 13.89 9.45
C GLU A 468 -27.53 15.27 9.38
N ARG A 469 -26.75 16.37 9.32
CA ARG A 469 -27.32 17.72 9.19
C ARG A 469 -28.09 17.88 7.88
N VAL A 470 -27.56 17.34 6.78
CA VAL A 470 -28.23 17.28 5.47
C VAL A 470 -29.57 16.54 5.57
N ALA A 471 -29.57 15.33 6.15
CA ALA A 471 -30.77 14.54 6.31
C ALA A 471 -31.81 15.20 7.22
N ARG A 472 -31.39 15.75 8.35
CA ARG A 472 -32.30 16.44 9.27
C ARG A 472 -32.96 17.64 8.58
N HIS A 473 -32.19 18.42 7.82
CA HIS A 473 -32.74 19.53 7.04
C HIS A 473 -33.80 19.06 6.04
N PHE A 474 -33.53 17.96 5.34
CA PHE A 474 -34.47 17.35 4.39
C PHE A 474 -35.74 16.81 5.08
N ILE A 475 -35.58 15.98 6.12
CA ILE A 475 -36.67 15.35 6.88
C ILE A 475 -37.56 16.41 7.56
N ASP A 476 -36.96 17.45 8.14
CA ASP A 476 -37.71 18.53 8.79
C ASP A 476 -38.51 19.35 7.77
N ALA A 477 -37.95 19.59 6.58
CA ALA A 477 -38.68 20.24 5.49
C ALA A 477 -39.84 19.39 4.99
N GLU A 478 -39.64 18.08 4.83
CA GLU A 478 -40.69 17.14 4.44
C GLU A 478 -41.82 17.08 5.49
N LYS A 479 -41.48 17.06 6.78
CA LYS A 479 -42.46 17.11 7.88
C LYS A 479 -43.29 18.39 7.85
N LYS A 480 -42.64 19.55 7.63
CA LYS A 480 -43.33 20.84 7.48
C LYS A 480 -44.25 20.86 6.26
N ALA A 481 -43.83 20.24 5.15
CA ALA A 481 -44.64 20.11 3.94
C ALA A 481 -45.93 19.32 4.21
N LYS A 482 -45.80 18.16 4.86
CA LYS A 482 -46.94 17.30 5.23
C LYS A 482 -47.89 17.98 6.22
N GLN A 483 -47.38 18.79 7.15
CA GLN A 483 -48.19 19.49 8.16
C GLN A 483 -48.94 20.72 7.61
N SER A 484 -48.40 21.38 6.60
CA SER A 484 -48.97 22.61 6.04
C SER A 484 -49.96 22.38 4.88
N GLY A 485 -50.08 21.13 4.38
CA GLY A 485 -51.05 20.76 3.36
C GLY A 485 -50.88 21.45 2.00
N GLY A 486 -49.76 22.16 1.79
CA GLY A 486 -49.44 22.89 0.55
C GLY A 486 -48.17 22.38 -0.13
N GLU A 487 -47.93 22.81 -1.37
CA GLU A 487 -46.67 22.64 -2.09
C GLU A 487 -45.55 23.40 -1.36
N ILE A 488 -44.88 22.76 -0.40
CA ILE A 488 -43.61 23.27 0.10
C ILE A 488 -42.52 22.78 -0.85
N GLU A 489 -41.80 23.74 -1.42
CA GLU A 489 -40.61 23.51 -2.23
C GLU A 489 -39.58 22.74 -1.39
N MET A 490 -39.26 21.52 -1.81
CA MET A 490 -38.28 20.68 -1.10
C MET A 490 -36.91 21.36 -1.11
N PRO A 491 -36.14 21.23 -0.01
CA PRO A 491 -34.87 21.94 0.09
C PRO A 491 -33.89 21.41 -0.96
N SER A 492 -33.32 22.33 -1.75
CA SER A 492 -32.30 22.00 -2.76
C SER A 492 -30.94 21.72 -2.10
N VAL A 493 -30.87 20.67 -1.29
CA VAL A 493 -29.62 20.25 -0.64
C VAL A 493 -28.81 19.43 -1.62
N ARG A 494 -27.51 19.72 -1.67
CA ARG A 494 -26.57 19.01 -2.53
C ARG A 494 -25.39 18.47 -1.73
N ILE A 495 -24.89 17.32 -2.17
CA ILE A 495 -23.75 16.63 -1.58
C ILE A 495 -22.58 16.70 -2.57
N PRO A 496 -21.45 17.32 -2.22
CA PRO A 496 -20.24 17.27 -3.03
C PRO A 496 -19.66 15.86 -2.98
N MET A 497 -19.70 15.19 -4.13
CA MET A 497 -19.30 13.79 -4.25
C MET A 497 -18.61 13.52 -5.58
N PHE A 498 -17.89 12.41 -5.65
CA PHE A 498 -17.30 11.89 -6.88
C PHE A 498 -17.43 10.38 -6.88
N ARG A 499 -17.43 9.80 -8.08
CA ARG A 499 -17.46 8.34 -8.24
C ARG A 499 -16.17 7.72 -7.70
N GLY A 500 -16.29 6.72 -6.83
CA GLY A 500 -15.14 6.08 -6.21
C GLY A 500 -14.27 5.37 -7.24
N LEU A 501 -13.02 5.81 -7.39
CA LEU A 501 -11.97 5.21 -8.22
C LEU A 501 -11.57 3.79 -7.78
N MET A 502 -11.83 3.45 -6.52
CA MET A 502 -11.50 2.15 -5.94
C MET A 502 -12.56 1.14 -6.35
N ALA A 503 -12.21 0.25 -7.28
CA ALA A 503 -13.06 -0.87 -7.63
C ALA A 503 -13.20 -1.80 -6.41
N ASN A 504 -14.29 -1.66 -5.67
CA ASN A 504 -14.61 -2.53 -4.54
C ASN A 504 -14.57 -3.99 -5.03
N PRO A 505 -13.79 -4.89 -4.39
CA PRO A 505 -13.78 -6.31 -4.66
C PRO A 505 -15.18 -6.94 -4.75
N LEU A 506 -16.14 -6.46 -3.95
CA LEU A 506 -17.54 -6.90 -4.01
C LEU A 506 -18.16 -6.70 -5.40
N SER A 507 -17.88 -5.57 -6.06
CA SER A 507 -18.49 -5.20 -7.35
C SER A 507 -17.87 -5.95 -8.55
N LYS A 508 -16.60 -6.39 -8.45
CA LYS A 508 -15.89 -7.12 -9.52
C LYS A 508 -16.23 -8.60 -9.57
N LYS A 509 -16.50 -9.20 -8.41
CA LYS A 509 -16.65 -10.65 -8.23
C LYS A 509 -18.11 -11.07 -8.03
N PHE A 510 -19.07 -10.17 -8.22
CA PHE A 510 -20.49 -10.48 -8.16
C PHE A 510 -20.97 -11.12 -9.47
N ASP A 511 -21.37 -12.39 -9.39
CA ASP A 511 -21.85 -13.22 -10.49
C ASP A 511 -23.25 -13.72 -10.15
N SER A 512 -24.08 -13.88 -11.17
CA SER A 512 -25.54 -13.86 -11.04
C SER A 512 -26.19 -15.20 -10.66
N GLU A 513 -25.49 -16.33 -10.80
CA GLU A 513 -26.14 -17.66 -10.79
C GLU A 513 -25.72 -18.61 -9.62
N GLY A 514 -24.49 -18.49 -9.11
CA GLY A 514 -23.94 -19.38 -8.06
C GLY A 514 -24.48 -19.12 -6.64
N PRO A 515 -24.39 -20.07 -5.69
CA PRO A 515 -24.86 -19.87 -4.32
C PRO A 515 -24.01 -18.84 -3.56
N MET A 516 -24.63 -18.05 -2.67
CA MET A 516 -23.94 -16.97 -1.97
C MET A 516 -24.35 -16.81 -0.50
N ILE A 517 -23.34 -16.59 0.35
CA ILE A 517 -23.52 -16.19 1.75
C ILE A 517 -23.02 -14.75 1.91
N MET A 518 -23.83 -13.89 2.52
CA MET A 518 -23.50 -12.50 2.80
C MET A 518 -23.57 -12.27 4.32
N ILE A 519 -22.50 -11.75 4.91
CA ILE A 519 -22.37 -11.57 6.36
C ILE A 519 -22.12 -10.10 6.63
N GLY A 520 -23.11 -9.41 7.18
CA GLY A 520 -23.07 -7.95 7.36
C GLY A 520 -23.52 -7.51 8.74
N ALA A 521 -22.78 -6.62 9.39
CA ALA A 521 -23.20 -6.03 10.67
C ALA A 521 -23.52 -4.54 10.50
N GLY A 522 -24.66 -4.09 11.04
CA GLY A 522 -25.14 -2.71 10.89
C GLY A 522 -25.22 -2.28 9.41
N VAL A 523 -24.59 -1.15 9.07
CA VAL A 523 -24.53 -0.63 7.68
C VAL A 523 -23.76 -1.51 6.70
N GLY A 524 -23.03 -2.53 7.15
CA GLY A 524 -22.46 -3.56 6.27
C GLY A 524 -23.52 -4.33 5.46
N MET A 525 -24.80 -4.26 5.86
CA MET A 525 -25.93 -4.76 5.09
C MET A 525 -26.22 -3.95 3.80
N ALA A 526 -25.75 -2.70 3.70
CA ALA A 526 -26.04 -1.81 2.58
C ALA A 526 -25.70 -2.40 1.20
N PRO A 527 -24.46 -2.86 0.90
CA PRO A 527 -24.15 -3.45 -0.40
C PRO A 527 -24.94 -4.74 -0.68
N PHE A 528 -25.20 -5.55 0.34
CA PHE A 528 -25.95 -6.80 0.21
C PHE A 528 -27.41 -6.59 -0.17
N ARG A 529 -28.04 -5.52 0.33
CA ARG A 529 -29.38 -5.14 -0.11
C ARG A 529 -29.45 -4.98 -1.63
N GLY A 530 -28.50 -4.26 -2.22
CA GLY A 530 -28.48 -4.05 -3.67
C GLY A 530 -28.27 -5.35 -4.45
N PHE A 531 -27.38 -6.23 -3.96
CA PHE A 531 -27.11 -7.53 -4.57
C PHE A 531 -28.32 -8.45 -4.55
N ILE A 532 -29.00 -8.53 -3.42
CA ILE A 532 -30.20 -9.36 -3.25
C ILE A 532 -31.33 -8.84 -4.13
N LEU A 533 -31.60 -7.52 -4.12
CA LEU A 533 -32.66 -6.93 -4.94
C LEU A 533 -32.41 -7.15 -6.44
N ASN A 534 -31.17 -7.04 -6.90
CA ASN A 534 -30.83 -7.33 -8.30
C ASN A 534 -31.07 -8.81 -8.64
N ARG A 535 -30.73 -9.72 -7.71
CA ARG A 535 -30.85 -11.17 -7.91
C ARG A 535 -32.29 -11.68 -7.81
N LEU A 536 -33.11 -11.10 -6.94
CA LEU A 536 -34.53 -11.46 -6.80
C LEU A 536 -35.38 -11.09 -8.03
N ARG A 537 -34.90 -10.18 -8.90
CA ARG A 537 -35.53 -9.92 -10.21
C ARG A 537 -35.45 -11.14 -11.14
N ASN A 538 -34.45 -12.01 -10.96
CA ASN A 538 -34.28 -13.25 -11.71
C ASN A 538 -34.82 -14.44 -10.88
N SER A 539 -36.03 -14.91 -11.21
CA SER A 539 -36.87 -15.81 -10.38
C SER A 539 -36.30 -17.20 -10.05
N LYS A 540 -35.12 -17.57 -10.56
CA LYS A 540 -34.51 -18.91 -10.35
C LYS A 540 -33.56 -19.00 -9.16
N CYS A 541 -33.31 -17.89 -8.44
CA CYS A 541 -32.13 -17.76 -7.59
C CYS A 541 -32.38 -17.51 -6.10
N ALA A 542 -33.62 -17.37 -5.64
CA ALA A 542 -33.93 -17.05 -4.23
C ALA A 542 -33.42 -18.11 -3.25
N ASN A 543 -33.55 -19.40 -3.57
CA ASN A 543 -33.13 -20.52 -2.71
C ASN A 543 -31.59 -20.72 -2.63
N LYS A 544 -30.80 -19.79 -3.18
CA LYS A 544 -29.34 -19.84 -3.25
C LYS A 544 -28.68 -18.65 -2.55
N ILE A 545 -29.44 -17.90 -1.75
CA ILE A 545 -29.01 -16.67 -1.09
C ILE A 545 -29.19 -16.84 0.41
N TRP A 546 -28.11 -16.62 1.15
CA TRP A 546 -28.12 -16.57 2.61
C TRP A 546 -27.52 -15.25 3.07
N LEU A 547 -28.20 -14.57 3.97
CA LEU A 547 -27.79 -13.30 4.55
C LEU A 547 -27.80 -13.42 6.07
N ILE A 548 -26.66 -13.14 6.71
CA ILE A 548 -26.52 -13.05 8.16
C ILE A 548 -26.33 -11.58 8.53
N GLN A 549 -27.35 -10.99 9.15
CA GLN A 549 -27.32 -9.59 9.59
C GLN A 549 -27.09 -9.50 11.11
N GLY A 550 -26.02 -8.83 11.51
CA GLY A 550 -25.72 -8.52 12.91
C GLY A 550 -26.32 -7.19 13.36
N VAL A 551 -27.10 -7.21 14.43
CA VAL A 551 -27.75 -6.04 15.05
C VAL A 551 -27.62 -6.10 16.58
N ARG A 552 -27.89 -4.98 17.28
CA ARG A 552 -27.90 -4.96 18.75
C ARG A 552 -29.26 -5.41 19.27
N ASP A 553 -30.31 -4.81 18.74
CA ASP A 553 -31.71 -5.04 19.09
C ASP A 553 -32.54 -4.87 17.81
N SER A 554 -33.11 -5.97 17.32
CA SER A 554 -33.90 -5.96 16.09
C SER A 554 -35.05 -4.95 16.10
N THR A 555 -35.58 -4.61 17.28
CA THR A 555 -36.65 -3.61 17.41
C THR A 555 -36.17 -2.17 17.27
N LEU A 556 -34.87 -1.92 17.35
CA LEU A 556 -34.29 -0.57 17.36
C LEU A 556 -33.35 -0.32 16.17
N ASP A 557 -32.46 -1.26 15.85
CA ASP A 557 -31.35 -1.06 14.91
C ASP A 557 -31.30 -2.05 13.75
N GLU A 558 -32.37 -2.83 13.53
CA GLU A 558 -32.53 -3.58 12.28
C GLU A 558 -32.83 -2.64 11.11
N ILE A 559 -31.83 -2.43 10.27
CA ILE A 559 -31.97 -1.64 9.05
C ILE A 559 -32.52 -2.47 7.90
N TYR A 560 -33.33 -1.84 7.04
CA TYR A 560 -33.94 -2.43 5.84
C TYR A 560 -34.83 -3.66 6.10
N SER A 561 -35.47 -3.72 7.27
CA SER A 561 -36.45 -4.77 7.58
C SER A 561 -37.65 -4.69 6.63
N GLY A 562 -38.01 -5.82 6.01
CA GLY A 562 -39.14 -5.94 5.09
C GLY A 562 -38.87 -5.50 3.65
N GLU A 563 -37.68 -4.98 3.33
CA GLU A 563 -37.36 -4.48 1.99
C GLU A 563 -36.96 -5.58 0.99
N LEU A 564 -36.74 -6.82 1.46
CA LEU A 564 -36.38 -7.95 0.58
C LEU A 564 -37.60 -8.77 0.11
N GLY A 565 -38.82 -8.34 0.45
CA GLY A 565 -40.09 -8.94 0.04
C GLY A 565 -40.38 -10.28 0.72
N ASP A 566 -41.27 -11.09 0.12
CA ASP A 566 -41.81 -12.32 0.73
C ASP A 566 -40.73 -13.38 1.04
N HIS A 567 -39.58 -13.32 0.36
CA HIS A 567 -38.46 -14.24 0.57
C HIS A 567 -37.58 -13.87 1.77
N GLU A 568 -37.78 -12.71 2.41
CA GLU A 568 -36.89 -12.21 3.47
C GLU A 568 -36.71 -13.21 4.61
N GLN A 569 -37.80 -13.84 5.07
CA GLN A 569 -37.75 -14.83 6.16
C GLN A 569 -36.95 -16.10 5.79
N GLN A 570 -36.83 -16.41 4.50
CA GLN A 570 -36.11 -17.59 4.01
C GLN A 570 -34.62 -17.31 3.83
N ILE A 571 -34.27 -16.09 3.39
CA ILE A 571 -32.89 -15.73 3.02
C ILE A 571 -32.13 -15.02 4.15
N LYS A 572 -32.81 -14.28 5.03
CA LYS A 572 -32.19 -13.37 6.00
C LYS A 572 -32.31 -13.91 7.43
N LYS A 573 -31.16 -14.04 8.08
CA LYS A 573 -31.03 -14.38 9.49
C LYS A 573 -30.51 -13.17 10.27
N VAL A 574 -31.31 -12.70 11.22
CA VAL A 574 -30.94 -11.61 12.12
C VAL A 574 -30.33 -12.17 13.41
N VAL A 575 -29.13 -11.69 13.76
CA VAL A 575 -28.39 -12.05 14.97
C VAL A 575 -28.34 -10.85 15.91
N GLN A 576 -28.81 -11.04 17.14
CA GLN A 576 -28.99 -9.97 18.12
C GLN A 576 -28.00 -10.13 19.28
N SER A 577 -27.14 -9.13 19.47
CA SER A 577 -26.16 -9.14 20.56
C SER A 577 -26.74 -8.78 21.93
N ARG A 578 -27.93 -8.16 22.00
CA ARG A 578 -28.55 -7.68 23.26
C ARG A 578 -30.04 -8.02 23.40
N ALA A 579 -30.47 -9.20 22.94
CA ALA A 579 -31.88 -9.60 22.99
C ALA A 579 -32.48 -9.53 24.41
N LYS A 580 -33.64 -8.89 24.57
CA LYS A 580 -34.46 -8.98 25.80
C LYS A 580 -35.08 -10.38 25.93
N PRO A 581 -35.24 -10.93 27.14
CA PRO A 581 -35.90 -12.23 27.31
C PRO A 581 -37.37 -12.16 26.88
N PRO A 582 -37.93 -13.25 26.30
CA PRO A 582 -39.35 -13.34 26.05
C PRO A 582 -40.14 -13.31 27.37
N PRO A 583 -41.41 -12.85 27.37
CA PRO A 583 -42.27 -12.94 28.55
C PRO A 583 -42.40 -14.42 28.95
N VAL A 584 -42.14 -14.73 30.22
CA VAL A 584 -42.34 -16.09 30.76
C VAL A 584 -43.84 -16.33 30.89
N ASP A 585 -44.36 -17.32 30.16
CA ASP A 585 -45.70 -17.85 30.37
C ASP A 585 -45.69 -18.74 31.62
N VAL A 586 -46.45 -18.34 32.64
CA VAL A 586 -46.44 -18.96 33.97
C VAL A 586 -47.50 -20.07 33.97
N SER A 587 -47.24 -21.18 33.27
CA SER A 587 -48.22 -22.27 33.19
C SER A 587 -47.66 -23.67 32.92
N ASP A 588 -46.52 -24.06 33.52
CA ASP A 588 -46.20 -25.51 33.61
C ASP A 588 -45.24 -25.85 34.77
N PRO A 589 -45.61 -26.73 35.74
CA PRO A 589 -44.73 -27.16 36.81
C PRO A 589 -44.21 -28.59 36.62
N GLY A 590 -42.90 -28.77 36.46
CA GLY A 590 -42.22 -30.07 36.58
C GLY A 590 -40.85 -30.05 35.89
N VAL A 591 -39.78 -30.68 36.39
CA VAL A 591 -39.62 -31.83 37.28
C VAL A 591 -38.26 -31.69 37.99
N VAL A 592 -38.21 -31.96 39.30
CA VAL A 592 -36.97 -32.01 40.10
C VAL A 592 -36.47 -33.44 40.14
N GLU A 593 -35.37 -33.75 39.45
CA GLU A 593 -34.62 -34.99 39.65
C GLU A 593 -33.48 -34.78 40.66
N ILE A 594 -33.49 -35.59 41.71
CA ILE A 594 -32.47 -35.63 42.78
C ILE A 594 -31.57 -36.86 42.54
N GLN A 595 -30.24 -36.69 42.62
CA GLN A 595 -29.32 -37.79 42.87
C GLN A 595 -28.36 -37.47 44.05
N PRO A 596 -27.97 -38.48 44.86
CA PRO A 596 -27.45 -38.27 46.21
C PRO A 596 -25.90 -38.17 46.26
N LYS A 597 -25.37 -37.27 47.11
CA LYS A 597 -23.97 -37.32 47.56
C LYS A 597 -23.89 -37.78 49.02
N LYS A 598 -22.91 -38.67 49.28
CA LYS A 598 -22.50 -39.17 50.59
C LYS A 598 -21.79 -38.06 51.39
N GLY A 599 -22.05 -38.03 52.70
CA GLY A 599 -21.30 -37.25 53.68
C GLY A 599 -22.01 -35.94 54.04
N GLY A 600 -22.63 -35.91 55.22
CA GLY A 600 -23.56 -34.87 55.63
C GLY A 600 -22.91 -33.56 56.03
N GLU A 601 -23.51 -32.46 55.57
CA GLU A 601 -23.97 -31.35 56.40
C GLU A 601 -24.96 -30.52 55.58
N VAL A 602 -26.17 -30.32 56.11
CA VAL A 602 -27.26 -29.58 55.45
C VAL A 602 -27.17 -28.13 55.90
N THR A 603 -26.80 -27.21 55.00
CA THR A 603 -27.15 -25.79 55.14
C THR A 603 -28.04 -25.41 53.97
N GLY A 604 -29.32 -25.15 54.27
CA GLY A 604 -30.29 -24.72 53.29
C GLY A 604 -29.95 -23.32 52.78
N LYS A 605 -29.63 -23.23 51.48
CA LYS A 605 -29.64 -21.97 50.74
C LYS A 605 -30.75 -22.08 49.70
N VAL A 606 -31.77 -21.22 49.83
CA VAL A 606 -32.71 -20.97 48.74
C VAL A 606 -31.90 -20.38 47.60
N VAL A 607 -31.58 -21.21 46.61
CA VAL A 607 -31.06 -20.73 45.33
C VAL A 607 -32.27 -20.17 44.60
N SER A 608 -32.42 -18.85 44.65
CA SER A 608 -33.13 -18.16 43.58
C SER A 608 -32.35 -18.45 42.31
N ASP A 609 -33.02 -19.06 41.32
CA ASP A 609 -32.46 -19.31 40.00
C ASP A 609 -31.84 -18.03 39.48
N THR A 610 -30.52 -18.01 39.55
CA THR A 610 -29.71 -16.87 39.19
C THR A 610 -29.67 -16.88 37.68
N GLN A 611 -30.13 -15.75 37.10
CA GLN A 611 -29.85 -15.31 35.74
C GLN A 611 -28.74 -16.14 35.07
N ALA A 612 -29.14 -17.09 34.23
CA ALA A 612 -28.26 -17.59 33.19
C ALA A 612 -27.93 -16.39 32.30
N ASN A 613 -26.76 -15.77 32.52
CA ASN A 613 -26.17 -14.79 31.61
C ASN A 613 -26.08 -15.44 30.23
N LYS A 614 -27.08 -15.22 29.37
CA LYS A 614 -26.99 -15.59 27.95
C LYS A 614 -25.87 -14.75 27.35
N ALA A 615 -24.80 -15.41 26.91
CA ALA A 615 -23.71 -14.79 26.19
C ALA A 615 -24.26 -13.99 24.99
N ALA A 616 -23.72 -12.80 24.74
CA ALA A 616 -24.09 -12.00 23.58
C ALA A 616 -23.84 -12.80 22.29
N LYS A 617 -24.87 -12.91 21.44
CA LYS A 617 -24.76 -13.64 20.16
C LYS A 617 -24.31 -12.70 19.06
N TYR A 618 -23.30 -13.10 18.29
CA TYR A 618 -22.75 -12.34 17.18
C TYR A 618 -22.80 -13.14 15.87
N VAL A 619 -22.54 -12.46 14.74
CA VAL A 619 -22.65 -13.07 13.41
C VAL A 619 -21.75 -14.29 13.24
N GLN A 620 -20.56 -14.29 13.84
CA GLN A 620 -19.64 -15.42 13.84
C GLN A 620 -20.20 -16.67 14.53
N ASP A 621 -21.08 -16.52 15.53
CA ASP A 621 -21.73 -17.65 16.19
C ASP A 621 -22.76 -18.29 15.25
N GLU A 622 -23.46 -17.47 14.47
CA GLU A 622 -24.39 -17.95 13.45
C GLU A 622 -23.65 -18.62 12.27
N VAL A 623 -22.48 -18.13 11.90
CA VAL A 623 -21.61 -18.78 10.90
C VAL A 623 -21.24 -20.20 11.33
N ARG A 624 -20.83 -20.39 12.60
CA ARG A 624 -20.55 -21.73 13.16
C ARG A 624 -21.78 -22.62 13.20
N LEU A 625 -22.93 -22.07 13.59
CA LEU A 625 -24.19 -22.83 13.63
C LEU A 625 -24.64 -23.28 12.23
N GLN A 626 -24.32 -22.50 11.20
CA GLN A 626 -24.63 -22.81 9.80
C GLN A 626 -23.44 -23.43 9.04
N ALA A 627 -22.54 -24.12 9.74
CA ALA A 627 -21.34 -24.72 9.18
C ALA A 627 -21.60 -25.57 7.93
N ASP A 628 -22.67 -26.37 7.91
CA ASP A 628 -23.02 -27.21 6.75
C ASP A 628 -23.35 -26.37 5.50
N ILE A 629 -24.06 -25.25 5.67
CA ILE A 629 -24.40 -24.34 4.57
C ILE A 629 -23.14 -23.60 4.10
N VAL A 630 -22.35 -23.09 5.05
CA VAL A 630 -21.07 -22.42 4.76
C VAL A 630 -20.15 -23.33 3.95
N TRP A 631 -19.99 -24.58 4.38
CA TRP A 631 -19.18 -25.58 3.72
C TRP A 631 -19.72 -25.97 2.35
N PHE A 632 -21.04 -26.15 2.22
CA PHE A 632 -21.69 -26.41 0.94
C PHE A 632 -21.47 -25.28 -0.07
N VAL A 633 -21.66 -24.02 0.36
CA VAL A 633 -21.53 -22.86 -0.52
C VAL A 633 -20.09 -22.69 -0.97
N ILE A 634 -19.10 -22.71 -0.07
CA ILE A 634 -17.71 -22.43 -0.47
C ILE A 634 -17.08 -23.52 -1.37
N ASN A 635 -17.62 -24.74 -1.34
CA ASN A 635 -17.17 -25.84 -2.19
C ASN A 635 -17.96 -25.96 -3.50
N ALA A 636 -19.02 -25.18 -3.70
CA ALA A 636 -19.68 -25.11 -5.00
C ALA A 636 -18.78 -24.38 -6.02
N LEU A 637 -18.84 -24.80 -7.29
CA LEU A 637 -18.03 -24.24 -8.39
C LEU A 637 -18.10 -22.70 -8.43
N ASP A 638 -19.32 -22.15 -8.37
CA ASP A 638 -19.58 -20.70 -8.43
C ASP A 638 -19.98 -20.10 -7.07
N GLY A 639 -19.68 -20.83 -5.99
CA GLY A 639 -20.07 -20.46 -4.64
C GLY A 639 -19.24 -19.30 -4.06
N ARG A 640 -19.90 -18.35 -3.40
CA ARG A 640 -19.24 -17.15 -2.88
C ARG A 640 -19.66 -16.78 -1.46
N ILE A 641 -18.72 -16.29 -0.66
CA ILE A 641 -18.95 -15.74 0.67
C ILE A 641 -18.47 -14.30 0.70
N PHE A 642 -19.36 -13.40 1.08
CA PHE A 642 -19.12 -11.98 1.21
C PHE A 642 -19.23 -11.54 2.66
N VAL A 643 -18.26 -10.77 3.15
CA VAL A 643 -18.29 -10.18 4.50
C VAL A 643 -18.19 -8.67 4.38
N CYS A 644 -19.09 -7.93 5.03
CA CYS A 644 -19.06 -6.46 5.02
C CYS A 644 -19.26 -5.87 6.41
N GLY A 645 -18.32 -5.04 6.86
CA GLY A 645 -18.42 -4.30 8.12
C GLY A 645 -17.07 -3.92 8.74
N SER A 646 -17.02 -3.86 10.07
CA SER A 646 -15.76 -3.53 10.79
C SER A 646 -14.75 -4.67 10.65
N SER A 647 -13.52 -4.35 10.21
CA SER A 647 -12.40 -5.32 10.17
C SER A 647 -12.12 -5.90 11.55
N ARG A 648 -11.95 -5.01 12.54
CA ARG A 648 -11.69 -5.40 13.92
C ARG A 648 -12.97 -5.79 14.64
N GLY A 649 -12.92 -6.91 15.36
CA GLY A 649 -14.05 -7.50 16.09
C GLY A 649 -14.94 -8.37 15.20
N MET A 650 -15.63 -7.79 14.20
CA MET A 650 -16.55 -8.55 13.34
C MET A 650 -15.81 -9.34 12.26
N GLY A 651 -14.98 -8.69 11.44
CA GLY A 651 -14.23 -9.36 10.36
C GLY A 651 -13.31 -10.46 10.88
N GLU A 652 -12.48 -10.15 11.88
CA GLU A 652 -11.61 -11.13 12.55
C GLU A 652 -12.41 -12.30 13.15
N GLY A 653 -13.51 -12.02 13.85
CA GLY A 653 -14.34 -13.07 14.45
C GLY A 653 -15.05 -13.95 13.41
N VAL A 654 -15.44 -13.40 12.27
CA VAL A 654 -16.01 -14.17 11.15
C VAL A 654 -14.93 -15.02 10.48
N GLU A 655 -13.73 -14.49 10.27
CA GLU A 655 -12.60 -15.25 9.71
C GLU A 655 -12.24 -16.46 10.60
N GLU A 656 -12.19 -16.26 11.92
CA GLU A 656 -12.02 -17.35 12.89
C GLU A 656 -13.15 -18.39 12.79
N ALA A 657 -14.41 -17.95 12.73
CA ALA A 657 -15.53 -18.87 12.56
C ALA A 657 -15.49 -19.65 11.24
N LEU A 658 -15.02 -19.04 10.15
CA LEU A 658 -14.83 -19.73 8.88
C LEU A 658 -13.72 -20.80 8.97
N ILE A 659 -12.61 -20.49 9.66
CA ILE A 659 -11.54 -21.46 9.94
C ILE A 659 -12.11 -22.65 10.73
N ASP A 660 -12.91 -22.40 11.77
CA ASP A 660 -13.56 -23.45 12.56
C ASP A 660 -14.46 -24.36 11.69
N VAL A 661 -15.22 -23.76 10.76
CA VAL A 661 -16.05 -24.52 9.81
C VAL A 661 -15.20 -25.41 8.90
N ALA A 662 -14.07 -24.91 8.40
CA ALA A 662 -13.19 -25.69 7.55
C ALA A 662 -12.49 -26.83 8.31
N MET A 663 -12.17 -26.62 9.59
CA MET A 663 -11.65 -27.68 10.45
C MET A 663 -12.70 -28.77 10.72
N ASP A 664 -13.93 -28.37 11.10
CA ASP A 664 -15.02 -29.31 11.42
C ASP A 664 -15.52 -30.07 10.18
N LYS A 665 -15.85 -29.36 9.11
CA LYS A 665 -16.49 -29.94 7.91
C LYS A 665 -15.50 -30.44 6.88
N GLY A 666 -14.31 -29.87 6.82
CA GLY A 666 -13.23 -30.29 5.93
C GLY A 666 -12.29 -31.33 6.55
N ASN A 667 -12.42 -31.62 7.86
CA ASN A 667 -11.48 -32.45 8.61
C ASN A 667 -10.02 -31.96 8.42
N LEU A 668 -9.85 -30.64 8.36
CA LEU A 668 -8.57 -29.96 8.18
C LEU A 668 -7.98 -29.58 9.54
N ASN A 669 -6.66 -29.55 9.65
CA ASN A 669 -6.02 -28.90 10.79
C ASN A 669 -6.07 -27.36 10.64
N PHE A 670 -5.68 -26.63 11.68
CA PHE A 670 -5.80 -25.17 11.72
C PHE A 670 -5.00 -24.45 10.61
N GLU A 671 -3.79 -24.92 10.30
CA GLU A 671 -2.97 -24.32 9.22
C GLU A 671 -3.54 -24.66 7.83
N GLU A 672 -4.00 -25.90 7.63
CA GLU A 672 -4.70 -26.31 6.40
C GLU A 672 -6.00 -25.53 6.18
N ALA A 673 -6.75 -25.26 7.24
CA ALA A 673 -7.98 -24.46 7.19
C ALA A 673 -7.69 -22.99 6.87
N LYS A 674 -6.59 -22.41 7.39
CA LYS A 674 -6.13 -21.07 7.03
C LYS A 674 -5.73 -20.99 5.56
N ASP A 675 -4.92 -21.94 5.10
CA ASP A 675 -4.49 -22.00 3.70
C ASP A 675 -5.67 -22.21 2.75
N PHE A 676 -6.65 -23.04 3.15
CA PHE A 676 -7.90 -23.20 2.41
C PHE A 676 -8.63 -21.86 2.21
N TRP A 677 -8.83 -21.08 3.26
CA TRP A 677 -9.50 -19.78 3.14
C TRP A 677 -8.65 -18.71 2.45
N ALA A 678 -7.33 -18.78 2.55
CA ALA A 678 -6.42 -17.95 1.76
C ALA A 678 -6.57 -18.23 0.27
N GLN A 679 -6.57 -19.51 -0.14
CA GLN A 679 -6.80 -19.91 -1.53
C GLN A 679 -8.18 -19.46 -2.02
N LYS A 680 -9.23 -19.64 -1.22
CA LYS A 680 -10.58 -19.16 -1.57
C LYS A 680 -10.66 -17.64 -1.74
N ARG A 681 -9.83 -16.88 -1.03
CA ARG A 681 -9.71 -15.42 -1.19
C ARG A 681 -9.05 -15.05 -2.52
N ASP A 682 -7.96 -15.73 -2.85
CA ASP A 682 -7.22 -15.55 -4.11
C ASP A 682 -8.11 -15.88 -5.32
N ASP A 683 -8.83 -16.99 -5.25
CA ASP A 683 -9.80 -17.44 -6.27
C ASP A 683 -11.02 -16.50 -6.37
N GLY A 684 -11.22 -15.62 -5.37
CA GLY A 684 -12.34 -14.70 -5.33
C GLY A 684 -13.68 -15.30 -4.93
N GLN A 685 -13.66 -16.48 -4.34
CA GLN A 685 -14.82 -17.12 -3.74
C GLN A 685 -15.09 -16.57 -2.32
N TYR A 686 -14.05 -16.15 -1.59
CA TYR A 686 -14.18 -15.43 -0.33
C TYR A 686 -13.77 -13.96 -0.51
N VAL A 687 -14.70 -13.04 -0.23
CA VAL A 687 -14.46 -11.60 -0.38
C VAL A 687 -14.91 -10.88 0.89
N ALA A 688 -13.97 -10.30 1.61
CA ALA A 688 -14.27 -9.43 2.75
C ALA A 688 -14.02 -7.97 2.36
N GLU A 689 -15.04 -7.13 2.50
CA GLU A 689 -14.94 -5.67 2.46
C GLU A 689 -15.01 -5.16 3.89
N THR A 690 -13.88 -4.72 4.41
CA THR A 690 -13.85 -4.13 5.73
C THR A 690 -13.65 -2.63 5.63
N CYS A 691 -14.21 -1.82 6.53
CA CYS A 691 -14.14 -0.35 6.45
C CYS A 691 -12.71 0.24 6.33
N PHE A 692 -11.66 -0.57 6.51
CA PHE A 692 -10.26 -0.18 6.31
C PHE A 692 -9.80 -0.21 4.85
N ASP A 693 -10.45 -0.97 3.96
CA ASP A 693 -9.96 -1.19 2.59
C ASP A 693 -10.20 0.03 1.65
N TYR A 694 -11.03 0.99 2.08
CA TYR A 694 -11.27 2.26 1.35
C TYR A 694 -10.31 3.39 1.71
N LEU A 695 -9.59 3.24 2.83
CA LEU A 695 -8.50 4.11 3.22
C LEU A 695 -7.22 3.30 3.08
N GLY A 696 -6.85 3.00 1.83
CA GLY A 696 -5.43 2.85 1.53
C GLY A 696 -4.70 4.03 2.20
N PRO A 697 -3.60 3.79 2.93
CA PRO A 697 -2.96 4.86 3.67
C PRO A 697 -2.63 6.01 2.71
N PRO A 698 -2.81 7.28 3.09
CA PRO A 698 -2.08 8.35 2.42
C PRO A 698 -0.61 8.09 2.73
N TYR A 699 0.04 7.26 1.92
CA TYR A 699 1.40 6.76 2.11
C TYR A 699 1.70 6.15 3.48
N LEU A 700 1.62 4.82 3.59
CA LEU A 700 2.51 4.05 4.46
C LEU A 700 2.87 2.79 3.65
N LEU A 701 4.11 2.65 3.19
CA LEU A 701 5.16 2.05 4.01
C LEU A 701 4.61 0.84 4.77
N THR A 702 4.78 -0.31 4.14
CA THR A 702 5.14 -1.58 4.76
C THR A 702 5.51 -1.45 6.24
N THR A 703 4.60 -1.85 7.13
CA THR A 703 4.94 -2.39 8.44
C THR A 703 3.97 -3.51 8.72
N ARG A 704 4.47 -4.74 8.58
CA ARG A 704 3.90 -5.96 9.16
C ARG A 704 3.70 -5.77 10.66
N THR A 705 2.66 -6.38 11.22
CA THR A 705 2.83 -7.12 12.48
C THR A 705 1.83 -8.27 12.54
N ALA A 706 2.38 -9.47 12.68
CA ALA A 706 1.68 -10.69 13.05
C ALA A 706 1.16 -10.61 14.50
N ARG A 707 0.06 -11.30 14.78
CA ARG A 707 -0.37 -11.67 16.14
C ARG A 707 0.48 -12.83 16.64
N ILE A 708 0.93 -12.72 17.89
CA ILE A 708 1.20 -13.85 18.77
C ILE A 708 0.08 -13.85 19.80
N ASP A 709 -0.46 -15.02 20.09
CA ASP A 709 -1.43 -15.25 21.15
C ASP A 709 -0.73 -15.70 22.44
N LEU A 710 -1.32 -15.35 23.58
CA LEU A 710 -0.78 -15.53 24.93
C LEU A 710 -1.56 -16.57 25.74
N GLN A 711 -0.90 -16.97 26.82
CA GLN A 711 -1.39 -17.59 28.07
C GLN A 711 -1.38 -19.12 28.15
N GLU A 712 -1.08 -19.73 29.30
CA GLU A 712 -0.17 -19.45 30.43
C GLU A 712 -0.20 -20.75 31.26
N THR A 713 0.94 -21.34 31.63
CA THR A 713 1.17 -21.94 32.96
C THR A 713 2.65 -22.33 33.11
N GLU A 714 3.16 -21.97 34.28
CA GLU A 714 4.55 -21.97 34.78
C GLU A 714 5.44 -23.10 34.29
N TYR A 715 6.62 -22.77 33.74
CA TYR A 715 7.96 -23.23 34.13
C TYR A 715 9.00 -22.42 33.31
N LEU A 716 10.10 -22.02 33.95
CA LEU A 716 11.21 -21.18 33.44
C LEU A 716 11.54 -21.30 31.93
N VAL A 717 11.28 -20.25 31.13
CA VAL A 717 11.91 -20.03 29.80
C VAL A 717 11.84 -18.54 29.36
N PRO A 718 12.76 -18.03 28.51
CA PRO A 718 13.17 -16.62 28.42
C PRO A 718 12.40 -15.76 27.41
N ARG A 719 12.39 -14.44 27.67
CA ARG A 719 11.84 -13.35 26.84
C ARG A 719 12.53 -13.24 25.47
N ILE A 720 11.75 -13.13 24.39
CA ILE A 720 12.24 -12.69 23.07
C ILE A 720 11.62 -11.32 22.73
N SER A 721 12.51 -10.38 22.38
CA SER A 721 12.27 -8.98 22.04
C SER A 721 11.97 -8.83 20.54
N ILE A 722 11.05 -7.94 20.14
CA ILE A 722 10.84 -7.59 18.73
C ILE A 722 11.29 -6.14 18.49
N SER A 723 12.50 -6.01 17.93
CA SER A 723 13.06 -4.77 17.35
C SER A 723 12.42 -4.48 15.99
N ALA A 724 12.36 -3.20 15.61
CA ALA A 724 12.20 -2.82 14.20
C ALA A 724 13.24 -3.60 13.37
N ILE A 725 12.80 -4.28 12.30
CA ILE A 725 13.70 -5.05 11.43
C ILE A 725 14.54 -4.03 10.66
N MET A 726 15.73 -3.74 11.17
CA MET A 726 16.76 -3.04 10.39
C MET A 726 17.05 -3.88 9.14
N VAL A 727 16.80 -3.32 7.97
CA VAL A 727 17.18 -3.94 6.71
C VAL A 727 18.73 -3.94 6.66
N LYS A 728 19.38 -5.04 7.10
CA LYS A 728 20.78 -5.41 6.76
C LYS A 728 21.15 -5.13 5.28
N THR A 729 22.00 -4.15 5.05
CA THR A 729 22.49 -3.82 3.70
C THR A 729 23.97 -4.14 3.60
N LEU A 730 24.43 -4.46 2.39
CA LEU A 730 25.85 -4.68 2.09
C LEU A 730 26.37 -3.56 1.19
N PRO A 731 27.63 -3.12 1.38
CA PRO A 731 28.25 -2.14 0.50
C PRO A 731 28.40 -2.71 -0.91
N PHE A 732 28.04 -1.90 -1.91
CA PHE A 732 28.23 -2.26 -3.31
C PHE A 732 29.64 -1.88 -3.77
N GLY A 733 30.63 -2.67 -3.35
CA GLY A 733 32.04 -2.40 -3.61
C GLY A 733 32.46 -1.03 -3.05
N SER A 734 33.31 -0.31 -3.78
CA SER A 734 33.77 1.03 -3.40
C SER A 734 32.86 2.18 -3.86
N SER A 735 31.63 1.90 -4.32
CA SER A 735 30.73 2.90 -4.93
C SER A 735 30.08 3.87 -3.94
N GLY A 736 30.17 3.59 -2.63
CA GLY A 736 29.57 4.42 -1.57
C GLY A 736 28.06 4.23 -1.40
N ILE A 737 27.43 3.31 -2.12
CA ILE A 737 26.03 2.91 -1.93
C ILE A 737 25.94 1.54 -1.25
N ASN A 738 24.85 1.34 -0.51
CA ASN A 738 24.51 0.05 0.08
C ASN A 738 23.32 -0.56 -0.65
N VAL A 739 23.35 -1.88 -0.87
CA VAL A 739 22.28 -2.65 -1.50
C VAL A 739 21.71 -3.69 -0.53
N ASN A 740 20.46 -4.07 -0.76
CA ASN A 740 19.77 -5.06 0.07
C ASN A 740 20.28 -6.46 -0.26
N SER A 741 20.65 -7.24 0.78
CA SER A 741 21.05 -8.65 0.67
C SER A 741 20.24 -9.51 1.66
N PRO A 742 19.60 -10.61 1.23
CA PRO A 742 19.63 -11.14 -0.14
C PRO A 742 18.86 -10.25 -1.13
N GLY A 743 19.34 -10.19 -2.36
CA GLY A 743 18.60 -9.71 -3.53
C GLY A 743 17.73 -10.82 -4.13
N PHE A 744 17.25 -10.61 -5.36
CA PHE A 744 16.34 -11.50 -6.07
C PHE A 744 16.92 -11.89 -7.44
N GLY A 745 17.19 -13.18 -7.62
CA GLY A 745 17.59 -13.73 -8.92
C GLY A 745 16.37 -14.12 -9.75
N ALA A 746 16.10 -13.40 -10.84
CA ALA A 746 14.87 -13.54 -11.62
C ALA A 746 14.90 -14.66 -12.68
N MET A 747 16.03 -15.37 -12.84
CA MET A 747 16.21 -16.44 -13.84
C MET A 747 15.05 -17.45 -13.82
N GLY A 748 14.70 -17.95 -12.64
CA GLY A 748 13.65 -18.96 -12.46
C GLY A 748 12.22 -18.47 -12.74
N LEU A 749 11.99 -17.20 -13.07
CA LEU A 749 10.67 -16.77 -13.55
C LEU A 749 10.42 -17.22 -14.98
N SER A 750 11.47 -17.33 -15.82
CA SER A 750 11.31 -17.56 -17.26
C SER A 750 12.31 -18.54 -17.88
N PHE A 751 13.32 -19.00 -17.14
CA PHE A 751 14.45 -19.72 -17.73
C PHE A 751 15.14 -20.71 -16.77
N GLY A 752 15.66 -21.81 -17.34
CA GLY A 752 16.65 -22.71 -16.72
C GLY A 752 16.14 -23.67 -15.64
N LEU A 753 14.98 -23.44 -15.03
CA LEU A 753 14.43 -24.26 -13.94
C LEU A 753 13.04 -24.87 -14.24
N GLY A 754 12.66 -24.96 -15.51
CA GLY A 754 11.39 -25.58 -15.94
C GLY A 754 10.14 -24.71 -15.76
N THR A 755 10.31 -23.40 -15.69
CA THR A 755 9.25 -22.42 -15.45
C THR A 755 9.30 -21.30 -16.48
N ASN A 756 8.13 -20.94 -17.01
CA ASN A 756 7.95 -19.78 -17.89
C ASN A 756 6.67 -19.04 -17.50
N LEU A 757 6.76 -18.25 -16.43
CA LEU A 757 5.63 -17.56 -15.84
C LEU A 757 5.19 -16.37 -16.69
N THR A 758 3.88 -16.15 -16.75
CA THR A 758 3.33 -14.87 -17.23
C THR A 758 3.55 -13.77 -16.20
N LEU A 759 3.34 -12.51 -16.59
CA LEU A 759 3.40 -11.38 -15.67
C LEU A 759 2.45 -11.59 -14.49
N GLU A 760 1.21 -12.00 -14.74
CA GLU A 760 0.18 -12.24 -13.70
C GLU A 760 0.61 -13.33 -12.71
N GLN A 761 1.33 -14.35 -13.17
CA GLN A 761 1.83 -15.43 -12.32
C GLN A 761 3.08 -15.02 -11.51
N ALA A 762 3.92 -14.15 -12.05
CA ALA A 762 5.12 -13.64 -11.38
C ALA A 762 4.82 -12.46 -10.44
N GLU A 763 3.74 -11.71 -10.69
CA GLU A 763 3.34 -10.51 -9.95
C GLU A 763 3.24 -10.74 -8.44
N PRO A 764 2.68 -11.85 -7.91
CA PRO A 764 2.62 -12.08 -6.47
C PRO A 764 4.00 -12.14 -5.81
N VAL A 765 4.98 -12.84 -6.42
CA VAL A 765 6.33 -12.97 -5.85
C VAL A 765 7.14 -11.67 -6.00
N LEU A 766 6.94 -10.93 -7.10
CA LEU A 766 7.59 -9.64 -7.32
C LEU A 766 7.03 -8.54 -6.40
N LEU A 767 5.70 -8.48 -6.21
CA LEU A 767 5.07 -7.61 -5.21
C LEU A 767 5.59 -7.94 -3.81
N LYS A 768 5.73 -9.23 -3.51
CA LYS A 768 6.30 -9.66 -2.23
C LYS A 768 7.75 -9.24 -2.06
N ALA A 769 8.56 -9.28 -3.13
CA ALA A 769 9.93 -8.77 -3.11
C ALA A 769 9.97 -7.28 -2.74
N ILE A 770 9.09 -6.47 -3.36
CA ILE A 770 8.96 -5.05 -3.02
C ILE A 770 8.49 -4.86 -1.56
N GLU A 771 7.49 -5.61 -1.11
CA GLU A 771 6.95 -5.54 0.26
C GLU A 771 8.02 -5.83 1.32
N LEU A 772 8.85 -6.83 1.08
CA LEU A 772 9.92 -7.22 2.00
C LEU A 772 11.09 -6.22 2.00
N GLY A 773 11.24 -5.42 0.94
CA GLY A 773 12.43 -4.61 0.68
C GLY A 773 13.52 -5.36 -0.08
N CYS A 774 13.23 -6.53 -0.64
CA CYS A 774 14.13 -7.25 -1.53
C CYS A 774 14.19 -6.56 -2.90
N THR A 775 15.07 -5.57 -3.03
CA THR A 775 15.06 -4.63 -4.16
C THR A 775 16.33 -4.61 -5.01
N PHE A 776 17.26 -5.55 -4.81
CA PHE A 776 18.38 -5.77 -5.73
C PHE A 776 18.03 -6.94 -6.66
N TRP A 777 17.63 -6.66 -7.89
CA TRP A 777 17.09 -7.65 -8.84
C TRP A 777 18.06 -7.92 -9.97
N ASP A 778 18.23 -9.20 -10.30
CA ASP A 778 19.16 -9.64 -11.33
C ASP A 778 18.44 -10.43 -12.43
N THR A 779 18.63 -9.98 -13.67
CA THR A 779 18.12 -10.62 -14.89
C THR A 779 19.23 -10.71 -15.96
N ALA A 780 18.90 -11.20 -17.16
CA ALA A 780 19.77 -11.23 -18.32
C ALA A 780 18.98 -11.44 -19.62
N VAL A 781 19.49 -10.92 -20.74
CA VAL A 781 18.89 -11.13 -22.07
C VAL A 781 18.82 -12.61 -22.48
N VAL A 782 19.70 -13.46 -21.97
CA VAL A 782 19.69 -14.90 -22.29
C VAL A 782 18.50 -15.63 -21.67
N TYR A 783 17.86 -15.04 -20.65
CA TYR A 783 16.71 -15.65 -19.99
C TYR A 783 15.48 -15.57 -20.90
N ALA A 784 15.30 -16.65 -21.65
CA ALA A 784 14.29 -16.79 -22.70
C ALA A 784 14.33 -15.64 -23.71
N ALA A 785 15.52 -15.33 -24.24
CA ALA A 785 15.74 -14.31 -25.27
C ALA A 785 15.10 -12.94 -24.96
N GLY A 786 15.27 -12.47 -23.72
CA GLY A 786 14.80 -11.17 -23.25
C GLY A 786 13.39 -11.16 -22.65
N ILE A 787 12.65 -12.29 -22.70
CA ILE A 787 11.31 -12.37 -22.10
C ILE A 787 11.34 -12.01 -20.60
N ASN A 788 12.37 -12.43 -19.88
CA ASN A 788 12.51 -12.10 -18.46
C ASN A 788 12.73 -10.59 -18.22
N GLU A 789 13.50 -9.92 -19.08
CA GLU A 789 13.68 -8.46 -19.02
C GLU A 789 12.36 -7.73 -19.29
N THR A 790 11.60 -8.18 -20.29
CA THR A 790 10.28 -7.63 -20.59
C THR A 790 9.32 -7.81 -19.42
N LEU A 791 9.26 -9.02 -18.83
CA LEU A 791 8.42 -9.31 -17.67
C LEU A 791 8.73 -8.39 -16.48
N LEU A 792 10.01 -8.22 -16.13
CA LEU A 792 10.39 -7.31 -15.05
C LEU A 792 10.14 -5.84 -15.40
N GLY A 793 10.39 -5.43 -16.65
CA GLY A 793 10.11 -4.09 -17.14
C GLY A 793 8.62 -3.75 -17.07
N ASP A 794 7.76 -4.65 -17.55
CA ASP A 794 6.30 -4.53 -17.47
C ASP A 794 5.83 -4.44 -16.04
N PHE A 795 6.32 -5.32 -15.14
CA PHE A 795 6.01 -5.25 -13.72
C PHE A 795 6.41 -3.89 -13.12
N ILE A 796 7.65 -3.45 -13.34
CA ILE A 796 8.18 -2.23 -12.74
C ILE A 796 7.40 -0.99 -13.21
N ARG A 797 7.02 -0.93 -14.50
CA ARG A 797 6.18 0.14 -15.04
C ARG A 797 4.74 0.05 -14.53
N LYS A 798 4.15 -1.14 -14.50
CA LYS A 798 2.78 -1.38 -14.03
C LYS A 798 2.58 -0.91 -12.59
N HIS A 799 3.58 -1.09 -11.74
CA HIS A 799 3.50 -0.73 -10.31
C HIS A 799 4.22 0.57 -9.92
N ASP A 800 4.83 1.27 -10.89
CA ASP A 800 5.60 2.49 -10.66
C ASP A 800 6.63 2.35 -9.53
N VAL A 801 7.49 1.34 -9.63
CA VAL A 801 8.48 0.98 -8.59
C VAL A 801 9.94 1.12 -9.05
N ARG A 802 10.20 1.80 -10.18
CA ARG A 802 11.56 1.91 -10.74
C ARG A 802 12.56 2.52 -9.75
N ASP A 803 12.14 3.54 -9.00
CA ASP A 803 12.99 4.23 -8.03
C ASP A 803 13.27 3.39 -6.76
N LYS A 804 12.56 2.28 -6.58
CA LYS A 804 12.74 1.37 -5.43
C LYS A 804 13.67 0.22 -5.74
N VAL A 805 13.82 -0.15 -7.01
CA VAL A 805 14.55 -1.34 -7.45
C VAL A 805 15.90 -0.97 -8.06
N PHE A 806 16.97 -1.58 -7.54
CA PHE A 806 18.25 -1.65 -8.22
C PHE A 806 18.20 -2.85 -9.16
N ILE A 807 18.23 -2.60 -10.48
CA ILE A 807 18.16 -3.70 -11.46
C ILE A 807 19.49 -3.93 -12.17
N ALA A 808 19.85 -5.19 -12.34
CA ALA A 808 21.00 -5.61 -13.10
C ALA A 808 20.60 -6.48 -14.30
N SER A 809 21.23 -6.26 -15.45
CA SER A 809 21.11 -7.13 -16.64
C SER A 809 22.47 -7.39 -17.29
N LYS A 810 22.52 -8.25 -18.31
CA LYS A 810 23.76 -8.77 -18.92
C LYS A 810 23.63 -8.97 -20.42
N CYS A 811 24.73 -8.73 -21.14
CA CYS A 811 24.90 -9.08 -22.55
C CYS A 811 26.03 -10.10 -22.75
N GLY A 812 26.31 -10.50 -23.99
CA GLY A 812 27.43 -11.35 -24.34
C GLY A 812 27.03 -12.68 -24.98
N PHE A 813 25.81 -13.17 -24.70
CA PHE A 813 25.22 -14.27 -25.46
C PHE A 813 24.48 -13.74 -26.69
N ALA A 814 24.87 -14.22 -27.87
CA ALA A 814 24.28 -13.85 -29.16
C ALA A 814 22.93 -14.55 -29.41
N VAL A 815 21.95 -14.31 -28.53
CA VAL A 815 20.64 -15.01 -28.54
C VAL A 815 19.71 -14.65 -29.69
N PHE A 816 19.95 -13.53 -30.38
CA PHE A 816 19.16 -13.10 -31.55
C PHE A 816 19.92 -13.30 -32.87
N GLU A 817 21.12 -13.89 -32.81
CA GLU A 817 22.04 -14.05 -33.93
C GLU A 817 22.51 -15.52 -33.98
N LYS A 818 23.67 -15.80 -34.59
CA LYS A 818 24.28 -17.13 -34.51
C LYS A 818 24.64 -17.44 -33.06
N ALA A 819 24.08 -18.52 -32.52
CA ALA A 819 24.31 -18.94 -31.14
C ALA A 819 25.82 -18.98 -30.81
N GLY A 820 26.22 -18.26 -29.75
CA GLY A 820 27.61 -18.11 -29.34
C GLY A 820 27.78 -17.03 -28.28
N VAL A 821 29.02 -16.83 -27.82
CA VAL A 821 29.42 -15.73 -26.94
C VAL A 821 30.24 -14.74 -27.75
N THR A 822 29.96 -13.44 -27.62
CA THR A 822 30.77 -12.36 -28.19
C THR A 822 30.75 -11.15 -27.27
N ASN A 823 31.87 -10.44 -27.16
CA ASN A 823 31.97 -9.22 -26.36
C ASN A 823 32.36 -8.00 -27.20
N SER A 824 32.16 -8.05 -28.53
CA SER A 824 32.54 -6.95 -29.41
C SER A 824 31.84 -5.64 -29.03
N ALA A 825 32.49 -4.51 -29.31
CA ALA A 825 31.95 -3.20 -28.97
C ALA A 825 30.56 -2.96 -29.58
N ASP A 826 30.38 -3.40 -30.83
CA ASP A 826 29.11 -3.29 -31.55
C ASP A 826 28.02 -4.15 -30.90
N HIS A 827 28.36 -5.37 -30.45
CA HIS A 827 27.43 -6.24 -29.76
C HIS A 827 26.96 -5.62 -28.44
N ILE A 828 27.90 -5.13 -27.62
CA ILE A 828 27.59 -4.48 -26.34
C ILE A 828 26.64 -3.30 -26.54
N LYS A 829 26.95 -2.41 -27.50
CA LYS A 829 26.15 -1.21 -27.81
C LYS A 829 24.76 -1.56 -28.32
N LYS A 830 24.64 -2.56 -29.19
CA LYS A 830 23.35 -3.04 -29.71
C LYS A 830 22.49 -3.68 -28.63
N TYR A 831 23.10 -4.52 -27.77
CA TYR A 831 22.37 -5.28 -26.78
C TYR A 831 21.87 -4.43 -25.61
N ILE A 832 22.63 -3.41 -25.18
CA ILE A 832 22.13 -2.49 -24.15
C ILE A 832 20.89 -1.73 -24.63
N ASP A 833 20.84 -1.32 -25.90
CA ASP A 833 19.67 -0.63 -26.44
C ASP A 833 18.44 -1.52 -26.45
N GLY A 834 18.60 -2.79 -26.85
CA GLY A 834 17.51 -3.77 -26.74
C GLY A 834 17.09 -4.07 -25.29
N THR A 835 18.04 -4.12 -24.35
CA THR A 835 17.72 -4.28 -22.92
C THR A 835 16.92 -3.08 -22.41
N ILE A 836 17.30 -1.85 -22.78
CA ILE A 836 16.58 -0.63 -22.41
C ILE A 836 15.16 -0.64 -22.98
N GLU A 837 14.99 -1.09 -24.23
CA GLU A 837 13.67 -1.21 -24.85
C GLU A 837 12.77 -2.20 -24.08
N ARG A 838 13.29 -3.39 -23.77
CA ARG A 838 12.52 -4.43 -23.03
C ARG A 838 12.20 -4.01 -21.60
N LEU A 839 13.19 -3.49 -20.86
CA LEU A 839 12.99 -2.96 -19.51
C LEU A 839 12.18 -1.65 -19.49
N GLY A 840 12.15 -0.91 -20.60
CA GLY A 840 11.58 0.43 -20.71
C GLY A 840 12.39 1.54 -20.02
N PHE A 841 13.60 1.21 -19.53
CA PHE A 841 14.51 2.13 -18.86
C PHE A 841 15.93 1.56 -18.79
N ALA A 842 16.91 2.42 -18.48
CA ALA A 842 18.29 2.01 -18.25
C ALA A 842 18.45 1.14 -16.98
N PRO A 843 19.07 -0.06 -17.08
CA PRO A 843 19.42 -0.83 -15.89
C PRO A 843 20.43 -0.08 -15.02
N ASP A 844 20.47 -0.36 -13.73
CA ASP A 844 21.45 0.27 -12.83
C ASP A 844 22.84 -0.36 -13.02
N LEU A 845 22.90 -1.66 -13.30
CA LEU A 845 24.13 -2.42 -13.50
C LEU A 845 24.06 -3.26 -14.78
N TYR A 846 25.12 -3.23 -15.58
CA TYR A 846 25.21 -4.02 -16.80
C TYR A 846 26.48 -4.87 -16.84
N TYR A 847 26.32 -6.18 -17.02
CA TYR A 847 27.43 -7.13 -17.04
C TYR A 847 27.78 -7.63 -18.45
N LEU A 848 29.04 -8.02 -18.65
CA LEU A 848 29.35 -9.10 -19.60
C LEU A 848 29.02 -10.43 -18.93
N HIS A 849 28.12 -11.21 -19.52
CA HIS A 849 27.61 -12.45 -18.94
C HIS A 849 28.65 -13.58 -19.00
N ARG A 850 29.42 -13.64 -20.09
CA ARG A 850 30.57 -14.54 -20.28
C ARG A 850 31.64 -13.78 -21.05
N ILE A 851 32.89 -14.11 -20.78
CA ILE A 851 34.04 -13.56 -21.48
C ILE A 851 34.24 -14.33 -22.79
N ASP A 852 34.22 -13.62 -23.91
CA ASP A 852 34.60 -14.16 -25.22
C ASP A 852 36.13 -14.13 -25.35
N PRO A 853 36.82 -15.29 -25.40
CA PRO A 853 38.28 -15.31 -25.51
C PRO A 853 38.80 -14.77 -26.86
N ASN A 854 37.93 -14.60 -27.86
CA ASN A 854 38.31 -14.09 -29.18
C ASN A 854 38.17 -12.57 -29.29
N THR A 855 37.47 -11.91 -28.36
CA THR A 855 37.34 -10.45 -28.34
C THR A 855 38.30 -9.87 -27.29
N PRO A 856 39.24 -8.98 -27.65
CA PRO A 856 40.13 -8.33 -26.69
C PRO A 856 39.35 -7.54 -25.61
N LEU A 857 39.86 -7.55 -24.37
CA LEU A 857 39.29 -6.73 -23.29
C LEU A 857 39.45 -5.23 -23.58
N GLU A 858 40.51 -4.86 -24.30
CA GLU A 858 40.78 -3.50 -24.79
C GLU A 858 39.73 -2.99 -25.78
N GLU A 859 38.93 -3.88 -26.37
CA GLU A 859 37.73 -3.51 -27.14
C GLU A 859 36.49 -3.49 -26.23
N SER A 860 36.30 -4.56 -25.45
CA SER A 860 35.07 -4.81 -24.71
C SER A 860 34.85 -3.84 -23.54
N ILE A 861 35.90 -3.59 -22.74
CA ILE A 861 35.81 -2.81 -21.50
C ILE A 861 35.62 -1.31 -21.78
N PRO A 862 36.31 -0.69 -22.76
CA PRO A 862 35.99 0.68 -23.15
C PRO A 862 34.56 0.82 -23.66
N ALA A 863 34.03 -0.16 -24.42
CA ALA A 863 32.64 -0.13 -24.87
C ALA A 863 31.63 -0.18 -23.70
N LEU A 864 31.89 -0.99 -22.66
CA LEU A 864 31.09 -0.97 -21.43
C LEU A 864 31.17 0.40 -20.71
N ASP A 865 32.35 0.99 -20.63
CA ASP A 865 32.52 2.30 -19.98
C ASP A 865 31.88 3.43 -20.78
N GLU A 866 31.88 3.34 -22.12
CA GLU A 866 31.17 4.28 -23.00
C GLU A 866 29.66 4.27 -22.74
N ILE A 867 29.03 3.10 -22.62
CA ILE A 867 27.59 3.02 -22.34
C ILE A 867 27.26 3.54 -20.92
N ARG A 868 28.16 3.36 -19.95
CA ARG A 868 28.05 3.97 -18.62
C ARG A 868 28.13 5.50 -18.69
N LYS A 869 29.13 6.03 -19.38
CA LYS A 869 29.29 7.49 -19.60
C LYS A 869 28.13 8.10 -20.37
N ALA A 870 27.51 7.33 -21.28
CA ALA A 870 26.32 7.72 -22.00
C ALA A 870 25.02 7.64 -21.15
N GLY A 871 25.10 7.21 -19.88
CA GLY A 871 23.96 7.11 -18.98
C GLY A 871 23.03 5.92 -19.25
N LYS A 872 23.45 4.97 -20.10
CA LYS A 872 22.69 3.75 -20.41
C LYS A 872 22.78 2.69 -19.30
N THR A 873 23.72 2.85 -18.37
CA THR A 873 23.82 2.13 -17.09
C THR A 873 24.57 2.99 -16.08
N LYS A 874 24.40 2.76 -14.78
CA LYS A 874 25.17 3.48 -13.73
C LYS A 874 26.47 2.75 -13.38
N TYR A 875 26.42 1.42 -13.41
CA TYR A 875 27.52 0.55 -13.01
C TYR A 875 27.79 -0.50 -14.09
N ILE A 876 29.04 -0.97 -14.16
CA ILE A 876 29.44 -2.04 -15.08
C ILE A 876 30.07 -3.19 -14.32
N GLY A 877 29.88 -4.40 -14.82
CA GLY A 877 30.39 -5.60 -14.19
C GLY A 877 30.81 -6.70 -15.15
N LEU A 878 31.41 -7.73 -14.60
CA LEU A 878 31.72 -8.98 -15.29
C LEU A 878 31.02 -10.15 -14.60
N SER A 879 30.86 -11.27 -15.30
CA SER A 879 30.34 -12.50 -14.72
C SER A 879 31.17 -13.71 -15.15
N GLU A 880 31.46 -14.60 -14.20
CA GLU A 880 32.18 -15.87 -14.42
C GLU A 880 33.54 -15.74 -15.14
N CYS A 881 34.30 -14.67 -14.84
CA CYS A 881 35.65 -14.45 -15.37
C CYS A 881 36.76 -14.94 -14.41
N SER A 882 37.99 -15.04 -14.90
CA SER A 882 39.18 -15.34 -14.09
C SER A 882 39.63 -14.14 -13.25
N GLU A 883 40.44 -14.40 -12.22
CA GLU A 883 41.16 -13.35 -11.46
C GLU A 883 41.94 -12.42 -12.42
N SER A 884 42.67 -13.03 -13.36
CA SER A 884 43.52 -12.29 -14.29
C SER A 884 42.72 -11.35 -15.19
N THR A 885 41.54 -11.79 -15.65
CA THR A 885 40.64 -11.00 -16.47
C THR A 885 40.00 -9.88 -15.67
N LEU A 886 39.56 -10.14 -14.43
CA LEU A 886 39.01 -9.08 -13.56
C LEU A 886 40.03 -7.97 -13.32
N ARG A 887 41.30 -8.31 -13.01
CA ARG A 887 42.37 -7.33 -12.80
C ARG A 887 42.67 -6.52 -14.06
N LYS A 888 42.79 -7.19 -15.22
CA LYS A 888 43.04 -6.52 -16.51
C LYS A 888 41.89 -5.58 -16.88
N ALA A 889 40.65 -6.04 -16.77
CA ALA A 889 39.48 -5.22 -17.05
C ALA A 889 39.42 -3.99 -16.14
N ASN A 890 39.64 -4.17 -14.83
CA ASN A 890 39.63 -3.06 -13.87
C ASN A 890 40.78 -2.05 -14.09
N ALA A 891 41.90 -2.48 -14.69
CA ALA A 891 42.97 -1.59 -15.08
C ALA A 891 42.61 -0.72 -16.30
N ILE A 892 41.73 -1.20 -17.18
CA ILE A 892 41.24 -0.44 -18.35
C ILE A 892 40.14 0.55 -17.93
N ALA A 893 39.13 0.08 -17.21
CA ALA A 893 38.09 0.92 -16.63
C ALA A 893 37.58 0.31 -15.31
N LYS A 894 37.21 1.17 -14.34
CA LYS A 894 36.73 0.71 -13.03
C LYS A 894 35.52 -0.21 -13.19
N ILE A 895 35.68 -1.46 -12.74
CA ILE A 895 34.63 -2.47 -12.64
C ILE A 895 33.99 -2.35 -11.25
N ASP A 896 32.66 -2.35 -11.22
CA ASP A 896 31.87 -2.09 -10.01
C ASP A 896 31.43 -3.39 -9.33
N ALA A 897 31.12 -4.42 -10.13
CA ALA A 897 30.69 -5.73 -9.62
C ALA A 897 31.21 -6.92 -10.43
N ILE A 898 31.38 -8.05 -9.74
CA ILE A 898 31.60 -9.38 -10.30
C ILE A 898 30.45 -10.28 -9.86
N GLN A 899 29.84 -10.99 -10.80
CA GLN A 899 28.85 -12.02 -10.51
C GLN A 899 29.42 -13.42 -10.77
N ALA A 900 29.48 -14.25 -9.73
CA ALA A 900 29.96 -15.63 -9.83
C ALA A 900 29.22 -16.55 -8.83
N GLU A 901 29.16 -17.86 -9.12
CA GLU A 901 28.47 -18.82 -8.24
C GLU A 901 29.20 -18.93 -6.91
N TYR A 902 28.48 -18.78 -5.80
CA TYR A 902 29.04 -19.01 -4.48
C TYR A 902 27.95 -19.44 -3.52
N SER A 903 28.18 -20.56 -2.83
CA SER A 903 27.29 -21.09 -1.78
C SER A 903 28.06 -22.00 -0.84
N ALA A 904 27.43 -22.47 0.24
CA ALA A 904 28.00 -23.56 1.04
C ALA A 904 28.18 -24.87 0.22
N PHE A 905 27.53 -24.96 -0.94
CA PHE A 905 27.63 -26.09 -1.87
C PHE A 905 28.65 -25.84 -3.00
N GLU A 906 29.18 -24.63 -3.17
CA GLU A 906 30.12 -24.33 -4.26
C GLU A 906 31.04 -23.18 -3.84
N THR A 907 32.31 -23.50 -3.61
CA THR A 907 33.31 -22.57 -3.06
C THR A 907 34.57 -22.46 -3.90
N VAL A 908 34.53 -22.87 -5.17
CA VAL A 908 35.70 -22.87 -6.08
C VAL A 908 36.46 -21.54 -6.09
N HIS A 909 35.73 -20.42 -6.05
CA HIS A 909 36.28 -19.07 -6.09
C HIS A 909 37.02 -18.63 -4.82
N GLU A 910 37.02 -19.43 -3.75
CA GLU A 910 37.87 -19.22 -2.57
C GLU A 910 39.33 -19.63 -2.82
N THR A 911 39.61 -20.35 -3.92
CA THR A 911 40.95 -20.91 -4.20
C THR A 911 41.54 -20.48 -5.53
N ASP A 912 40.76 -19.84 -6.41
CA ASP A 912 41.21 -19.41 -7.74
C ASP A 912 41.60 -17.92 -7.80
N GLY A 913 41.57 -17.22 -6.66
CA GLY A 913 41.99 -15.83 -6.51
C GLY A 913 40.92 -14.79 -6.88
N LEU A 914 39.77 -15.19 -7.41
CA LEU A 914 38.74 -14.24 -7.86
C LEU A 914 38.17 -13.40 -6.70
N ILE A 915 37.90 -14.04 -5.56
CA ILE A 915 37.37 -13.36 -4.36
C ILE A 915 38.38 -12.36 -3.80
N GLU A 916 39.65 -12.76 -3.71
CA GLU A 916 40.75 -11.91 -3.24
C GLU A 916 40.91 -10.69 -4.13
N ALA A 917 40.95 -10.88 -5.46
CA ALA A 917 41.03 -9.77 -6.40
C ALA A 917 39.82 -8.84 -6.29
N ALA A 918 38.60 -9.37 -6.15
CA ALA A 918 37.41 -8.53 -5.97
C ALA A 918 37.51 -7.64 -4.72
N ARG A 919 37.99 -8.20 -3.61
CA ARG A 919 38.21 -7.44 -2.35
C ARG A 919 39.29 -6.37 -2.52
N GLU A 920 40.44 -6.72 -3.08
CA GLU A 920 41.56 -5.79 -3.30
C GLU A 920 41.19 -4.63 -4.21
N LEU A 921 40.41 -4.90 -5.26
CA LEU A 921 39.98 -3.89 -6.24
C LEU A 921 38.75 -3.09 -5.79
N GLY A 922 38.14 -3.44 -4.66
CA GLY A 922 36.89 -2.82 -4.19
C GLY A 922 35.71 -3.06 -5.14
N VAL A 923 35.60 -4.28 -5.67
CA VAL A 923 34.52 -4.74 -6.56
C VAL A 923 33.47 -5.49 -5.74
N ALA A 924 32.19 -5.20 -5.95
CA ALA A 924 31.11 -5.92 -5.27
C ALA A 924 31.02 -7.38 -5.75
N TYR A 925 30.98 -8.34 -4.85
CA TYR A 925 30.79 -9.75 -5.22
C TYR A 925 29.31 -10.13 -5.10
N VAL A 926 28.69 -10.46 -6.23
CA VAL A 926 27.29 -10.89 -6.34
C VAL A 926 27.25 -12.40 -6.52
N ALA A 927 26.80 -13.12 -5.48
CA ALA A 927 26.74 -14.57 -5.45
C ALA A 927 25.43 -15.09 -6.08
N TYR A 928 25.52 -15.65 -7.29
CA TYR A 928 24.38 -16.37 -7.88
C TYR A 928 24.31 -17.81 -7.40
N SER A 929 23.11 -18.38 -7.50
CA SER A 929 22.77 -19.71 -6.96
C SER A 929 23.24 -19.98 -5.53
N PRO A 930 23.01 -19.04 -4.58
CA PRO A 930 23.53 -19.13 -3.21
C PRO A 930 22.92 -20.29 -2.39
N LEU A 931 21.88 -20.94 -2.91
CA LEU A 931 21.23 -22.12 -2.33
C LEU A 931 21.64 -23.44 -3.02
N GLY A 932 22.79 -23.47 -3.70
CA GLY A 932 23.28 -24.68 -4.39
C GLY A 932 22.31 -25.18 -5.46
N HIS A 933 21.76 -24.27 -6.27
CA HIS A 933 20.70 -24.55 -7.25
C HIS A 933 19.47 -25.27 -6.66
N GLY A 934 19.11 -24.92 -5.43
CA GLY A 934 17.91 -25.42 -4.74
C GLY A 934 18.14 -26.70 -3.94
N PHE A 935 19.39 -27.11 -3.70
CA PHE A 935 19.73 -28.22 -2.79
C PHE A 935 19.72 -27.79 -1.32
N LEU A 936 20.03 -26.53 -1.03
CA LEU A 936 20.06 -26.00 0.34
C LEU A 936 18.69 -25.44 0.75
N VAL A 937 17.68 -26.30 0.80
CA VAL A 937 16.30 -25.98 1.19
C VAL A 937 15.73 -27.10 2.07
N ASP A 938 14.78 -26.79 2.95
CA ASP A 938 14.18 -27.76 3.86
C ASP A 938 13.30 -28.77 3.13
N ASP A 939 12.48 -28.29 2.20
CA ASP A 939 11.56 -29.11 1.41
C ASP A 939 12.15 -29.45 0.04
N PHE A 940 13.24 -30.22 0.03
CA PHE A 940 13.86 -30.69 -1.21
C PHE A 940 12.96 -31.72 -1.91
N PRO A 941 12.32 -31.38 -3.04
CA PRO A 941 11.23 -32.20 -3.58
C PRO A 941 11.73 -33.37 -4.45
N PHE A 942 13.03 -33.41 -4.78
CA PHE A 942 13.60 -34.35 -5.74
C PHE A 942 14.16 -35.59 -5.03
N LYS A 943 13.64 -36.76 -5.39
CA LYS A 943 14.11 -38.07 -4.90
C LYS A 943 15.19 -38.64 -5.83
N THR A 944 15.10 -38.34 -7.12
CA THR A 944 16.04 -38.78 -8.17
C THR A 944 16.35 -37.63 -9.14
N PRO A 945 17.44 -37.72 -9.92
CA PRO A 945 17.71 -36.75 -11.00
C PRO A 945 16.60 -36.68 -12.05
N ASP A 946 15.79 -37.73 -12.20
CA ASP A 946 14.71 -37.77 -13.18
C ASP A 946 13.52 -36.90 -12.80
N ASP A 947 13.41 -36.52 -11.53
CA ASP A 947 12.35 -35.65 -11.02
C ASP A 947 12.54 -34.18 -11.45
N PHE A 948 13.71 -33.82 -12.00
CA PHE A 948 13.91 -32.51 -12.62
C PHE A 948 13.11 -32.40 -13.93
N ALA A 949 12.52 -31.22 -14.15
CA ALA A 949 11.80 -30.92 -15.39
C ALA A 949 12.69 -31.16 -16.63
N PRO A 950 12.13 -31.57 -17.79
CA PRO A 950 12.92 -31.93 -18.97
C PRO A 950 13.90 -30.85 -19.45
N ASP A 951 13.54 -29.58 -19.26
CA ASP A 951 14.28 -28.38 -19.64
C ASP A 951 15.09 -27.75 -18.48
N ASP A 952 15.14 -28.41 -17.33
CA ASP A 952 15.96 -27.99 -16.19
C ASP A 952 17.45 -28.22 -16.48
N PHE A 953 18.26 -27.16 -16.37
CA PHE A 953 19.69 -27.23 -16.69
C PHE A 953 20.44 -28.25 -15.80
N ARG A 954 19.93 -28.56 -14.59
CA ARG A 954 20.52 -29.53 -13.66
C ARG A 954 20.57 -30.93 -14.25
N ARG A 955 19.73 -31.26 -15.24
CA ARG A 955 19.81 -32.50 -16.04
C ARG A 955 21.13 -32.64 -16.81
N THR A 956 21.83 -31.54 -17.05
CA THR A 956 23.08 -31.50 -17.83
C THR A 956 24.34 -31.26 -16.98
N SER A 957 24.18 -31.04 -15.67
CA SER A 957 25.30 -30.76 -14.75
C SER A 957 25.74 -32.02 -14.00
N PRO A 958 27.02 -32.45 -14.12
CA PRO A 958 27.50 -33.69 -13.52
C PRO A 958 27.31 -33.81 -12.01
N LYS A 959 27.32 -32.68 -11.27
CA LYS A 959 27.10 -32.67 -9.81
C LYS A 959 25.66 -32.98 -9.38
N PHE A 960 24.70 -32.99 -10.32
CA PHE A 960 23.29 -33.30 -10.04
C PHE A 960 22.81 -34.60 -10.69
N GLN A 961 23.71 -35.38 -11.30
CA GLN A 961 23.38 -36.60 -12.04
C GLN A 961 23.93 -37.87 -11.38
N GLY A 962 23.27 -39.01 -11.65
CA GLY A 962 23.70 -40.34 -11.20
C GLY A 962 23.99 -40.42 -9.70
N ASP A 963 25.05 -41.14 -9.33
CA ASP A 963 25.46 -41.31 -7.92
C ASP A 963 25.84 -40.01 -7.22
N ASN A 964 26.27 -38.99 -7.98
CA ASN A 964 26.65 -37.69 -7.41
C ASN A 964 25.44 -37.00 -6.76
N PHE A 965 24.25 -37.16 -7.33
CA PHE A 965 23.01 -36.63 -6.75
C PHE A 965 22.80 -37.09 -5.30
N TYR A 966 23.00 -38.39 -5.04
CA TYR A 966 22.81 -38.97 -3.70
C TYR A 966 23.95 -38.61 -2.75
N LYS A 967 25.21 -38.66 -3.23
CA LYS A 967 26.37 -38.26 -2.42
C LYS A 967 26.27 -36.81 -1.97
N ASN A 968 25.78 -35.95 -2.86
CA ASN A 968 25.66 -34.52 -2.59
C ASN A 968 24.44 -34.17 -1.71
N LYS A 969 23.59 -35.13 -1.32
CA LYS A 969 22.63 -34.90 -0.24
C LYS A 969 23.29 -34.88 1.13
N ALA A 970 24.45 -35.51 1.30
CA ALA A 970 25.12 -35.59 2.60
C ALA A 970 25.50 -34.21 3.17
N ILE A 971 25.98 -33.28 2.33
CA ILE A 971 26.26 -31.90 2.78
C ILE A 971 24.99 -31.19 3.25
N VAL A 972 23.84 -31.45 2.63
CA VAL A 972 22.55 -30.87 3.02
C VAL A 972 22.15 -31.38 4.40
N GLU A 973 22.33 -32.67 4.67
CA GLU A 973 22.03 -33.27 5.98
C GLU A 973 22.95 -32.73 7.09
N GLU A 974 24.24 -32.52 6.83
CA GLU A 974 25.13 -31.92 7.84
C GLU A 974 24.81 -30.43 8.09
N ILE A 975 24.51 -29.66 7.04
CA ILE A 975 24.05 -28.27 7.19
C ILE A 975 22.72 -28.23 7.94
N LYS A 976 21.82 -29.19 7.71
CA LYS A 976 20.56 -29.32 8.44
C LYS A 976 20.78 -29.49 9.94
N LYS A 977 21.72 -30.35 10.36
CA LYS A 977 22.05 -30.49 11.79
C LYS A 977 22.48 -29.17 12.41
N LEU A 978 23.27 -28.37 11.69
CA LEU A 978 23.69 -27.05 12.15
C LEU A 978 22.52 -26.06 12.18
N ALA A 979 21.63 -26.10 11.18
CA ALA A 979 20.41 -25.29 11.11
C ALA A 979 19.46 -25.61 12.28
N ASP A 980 19.22 -26.89 12.55
CA ASP A 980 18.40 -27.40 13.66
C ASP A 980 18.97 -26.97 15.01
N LYS A 981 20.29 -27.14 15.20
CA LYS A 981 21.01 -26.69 16.41
C LYS A 981 20.86 -25.18 16.64
N LYS A 982 20.81 -24.39 15.57
CA LYS A 982 20.68 -22.93 15.62
C LYS A 982 19.21 -22.44 15.68
N GLY A 983 18.25 -23.33 15.41
CA GLY A 983 16.82 -22.98 15.39
C GLY A 983 16.41 -22.18 14.15
N CYS A 984 17.01 -22.45 13.00
CA CYS A 984 16.69 -21.80 11.73
C CYS A 984 16.59 -22.83 10.59
N THR A 985 16.09 -22.38 9.43
CA THR A 985 15.94 -23.26 8.25
C THR A 985 17.25 -23.44 7.49
N ILE A 986 17.36 -24.51 6.71
CA ILE A 986 18.54 -24.78 5.85
C ILE A 986 18.79 -23.59 4.91
N THR A 987 17.71 -23.09 4.31
CA THR A 987 17.74 -21.91 3.43
C THR A 987 18.33 -20.69 4.13
N GLN A 988 17.91 -20.42 5.37
CA GLN A 988 18.35 -19.24 6.12
C GLN A 988 19.82 -19.32 6.51
N ILE A 989 20.28 -20.47 7.02
CA ILE A 989 21.68 -20.62 7.44
C ILE A 989 22.64 -20.59 6.24
N ALA A 990 22.22 -21.13 5.09
CA ALA A 990 23.00 -21.09 3.85
C ALA A 990 23.19 -19.65 3.34
N LEU A 991 22.12 -18.83 3.34
CA LEU A 991 22.21 -17.42 2.92
C LEU A 991 22.97 -16.55 3.93
N ALA A 992 22.83 -16.84 5.23
CA ALA A 992 23.61 -16.19 6.28
C ALA A 992 25.10 -16.47 6.13
N TRP A 993 25.49 -17.68 5.73
CA TRP A 993 26.87 -18.03 5.40
C TRP A 993 27.45 -17.19 4.26
N VAL A 994 26.70 -17.04 3.16
CA VAL A 994 27.12 -16.21 2.02
C VAL A 994 27.29 -14.75 2.45
N THR A 995 26.33 -14.22 3.21
CA THR A 995 26.38 -12.85 3.73
C THR A 995 27.58 -12.65 4.68
N ALA A 996 27.93 -13.66 5.49
CA ALA A 996 29.07 -13.61 6.40
C ALA A 996 30.42 -13.46 5.68
N GLN A 997 30.51 -13.83 4.40
CA GLN A 997 31.71 -13.58 3.57
C GLN A 997 31.79 -12.16 3.00
N GLY A 998 30.73 -11.37 3.18
CA GLY A 998 30.56 -10.04 2.61
C GLY A 998 29.95 -10.02 1.21
N PHE A 999 29.30 -11.10 0.77
CA PHE A 999 28.78 -11.22 -0.60
C PHE A 999 27.27 -10.96 -0.70
N ILE A 1000 26.85 -10.36 -1.80
CA ILE A 1000 25.44 -10.06 -2.09
C ILE A 1000 24.81 -11.31 -2.70
N ALA A 1001 23.98 -12.02 -1.94
CA ALA A 1001 23.32 -13.24 -2.40
C ALA A 1001 22.07 -12.91 -3.24
N ILE A 1002 21.87 -13.56 -4.39
CA ILE A 1002 20.67 -13.38 -5.23
C ILE A 1002 19.90 -14.70 -5.42
N PRO A 1003 19.28 -15.29 -4.36
CA PRO A 1003 18.45 -16.47 -4.51
C PRO A 1003 17.23 -16.19 -5.40
N GLY A 1004 16.85 -17.17 -6.22
CA GLY A 1004 15.65 -17.11 -7.06
C GLY A 1004 14.52 -17.96 -6.50
N THR A 1005 13.28 -17.50 -6.69
CA THR A 1005 12.06 -18.24 -6.34
C THR A 1005 10.87 -17.72 -7.13
N THR A 1006 9.91 -18.59 -7.42
CA THR A 1006 8.60 -18.25 -8.00
C THR A 1006 7.51 -18.10 -6.94
N LYS A 1007 7.79 -18.48 -5.68
CA LYS A 1007 6.81 -18.58 -4.60
C LYS A 1007 7.02 -17.48 -3.54
N PRO A 1008 5.98 -16.70 -3.16
CA PRO A 1008 6.07 -15.66 -2.14
C PRO A 1008 6.59 -16.15 -0.78
N HIS A 1009 6.09 -17.28 -0.25
CA HIS A 1009 6.54 -17.80 1.05
C HIS A 1009 8.03 -18.20 1.07
N ARG A 1010 8.55 -18.76 -0.04
CA ARG A 1010 9.99 -19.06 -0.15
C ARG A 1010 10.82 -17.78 -0.21
N LEU A 1011 10.28 -16.71 -0.78
CA LEU A 1011 10.94 -15.41 -0.77
C LEU A 1011 10.98 -14.83 0.65
N GLU A 1012 9.91 -14.95 1.43
CA GLU A 1012 9.89 -14.58 2.84
C GLU A 1012 10.91 -15.38 3.66
N GLN A 1013 11.02 -16.69 3.41
CA GLN A 1013 12.01 -17.56 4.02
C GLN A 1013 13.44 -17.11 3.68
N ASN A 1014 13.72 -16.87 2.40
CA ASN A 1014 15.01 -16.33 1.94
C ASN A 1014 15.32 -15.01 2.64
N TRP A 1015 14.34 -14.11 2.71
CA TRP A 1015 14.49 -12.78 3.30
C TRP A 1015 14.78 -12.85 4.81
N ALA A 1016 14.14 -13.75 5.54
CA ALA A 1016 14.36 -13.94 6.97
C ALA A 1016 15.78 -14.46 7.32
N SER A 1017 16.59 -14.88 6.35
CA SER A 1017 18.02 -15.24 6.57
C SER A 1017 18.85 -14.13 7.19
N ARG A 1018 18.41 -12.88 7.02
CA ARG A 1018 19.05 -11.68 7.56
C ARG A 1018 19.04 -11.66 9.07
N ASP A 1019 18.10 -12.33 9.71
CA ASP A 1019 18.00 -12.40 11.17
C ASP A 1019 18.92 -13.50 11.76
N VAL A 1020 19.60 -14.26 10.90
CA VAL A 1020 20.54 -15.31 11.31
C VAL A 1020 21.98 -14.76 11.29
N GLU A 1021 22.58 -14.62 12.47
CA GLU A 1021 23.99 -14.25 12.63
C GLU A 1021 24.83 -15.46 13.04
N LEU A 1022 25.87 -15.76 12.26
CA LEU A 1022 26.82 -16.82 12.58
C LEU A 1022 27.93 -16.27 13.49
N ASN A 1023 28.10 -16.88 14.66
CA ASN A 1023 29.26 -16.60 15.52
C ASN A 1023 30.52 -17.32 15.00
N GLU A 1024 31.68 -17.04 15.59
CA GLU A 1024 32.96 -17.62 15.11
C GLU A 1024 33.03 -19.15 15.21
N GLU A 1025 32.40 -19.75 16.23
CA GLU A 1025 32.35 -21.21 16.38
C GLU A 1025 31.47 -21.84 15.29
N GLU A 1026 30.31 -21.26 15.02
CA GLU A 1026 29.37 -21.71 13.98
C GLU A 1026 29.95 -21.50 12.58
N LYS A 1027 30.70 -20.40 12.36
CA LYS A 1027 31.44 -20.20 11.11
C LYS A 1027 32.50 -21.29 10.93
N ALA A 1028 33.23 -21.64 11.98
CA ALA A 1028 34.22 -22.72 11.94
C ALA A 1028 33.56 -24.10 11.73
N GLU A 1029 32.39 -24.34 12.34
CA GLU A 1029 31.60 -25.56 12.15
C GLU A 1029 31.06 -25.67 10.71
N MET A 1030 30.48 -24.59 10.18
CA MET A 1030 30.04 -24.50 8.79
C MET A 1030 31.22 -24.73 7.82
N ARG A 1031 32.38 -24.10 8.08
CA ARG A 1031 33.60 -24.33 7.29
C ARG A 1031 34.01 -25.79 7.29
N LYS A 1032 34.03 -26.44 8.46
CA LYS A 1032 34.35 -27.86 8.60
C LYS A 1032 33.39 -28.75 7.81
N ILE A 1033 32.09 -28.45 7.83
CA ILE A 1033 31.08 -29.18 7.03
C ILE A 1033 31.39 -29.02 5.53
N ILE A 1034 31.56 -27.79 5.06
CA ILE A 1034 31.84 -27.49 3.64
C ILE A 1034 33.11 -28.19 3.17
N ASP A 1035 34.18 -28.18 3.97
CA ASP A 1035 35.45 -28.79 3.61
C ASP A 1035 35.40 -30.32 3.60
N SER A 1036 34.60 -30.91 4.51
CA SER A 1036 34.47 -32.37 4.63
C SER A 1036 33.44 -32.99 3.69
N ALA A 1037 32.43 -32.22 3.27
CA ALA A 1037 31.31 -32.69 2.45
C ALA A 1037 31.25 -31.99 1.08
N LYS A 1038 32.41 -31.69 0.48
CA LYS A 1038 32.47 -31.05 -0.85
C LYS A 1038 31.66 -31.86 -1.89
N PRO A 1039 30.88 -31.20 -2.76
CA PRO A 1039 30.11 -31.91 -3.76
C PRO A 1039 30.98 -32.71 -4.73
N HIS A 1040 30.48 -33.88 -5.10
CA HIS A 1040 31.02 -34.76 -6.11
C HIS A 1040 30.48 -34.41 -7.50
N GLY A 1041 31.34 -34.57 -8.51
CA GLY A 1041 31.04 -34.24 -9.90
C GLY A 1041 31.39 -32.79 -10.24
N ASN A 1042 31.68 -32.54 -11.52
CA ASN A 1042 32.01 -31.20 -11.98
C ASN A 1042 30.82 -30.25 -11.86
N ARG A 1043 31.12 -28.98 -11.54
CA ARG A 1043 30.17 -27.86 -11.48
C ARG A 1043 29.34 -27.74 -12.77
N TYR A 1044 30.02 -27.85 -13.91
CA TYR A 1044 29.44 -27.78 -15.24
C TYR A 1044 29.79 -29.01 -16.10
N GLY A 1045 28.94 -29.30 -17.08
CA GLY A 1045 29.30 -30.17 -18.21
C GLY A 1045 30.34 -29.48 -19.09
N GLU A 1046 31.04 -30.26 -19.94
CA GLU A 1046 32.20 -29.79 -20.71
C GLU A 1046 31.92 -28.51 -21.53
N ALA A 1047 30.77 -28.43 -22.19
CA ALA A 1047 30.39 -27.27 -23.00
C ALA A 1047 30.25 -25.99 -22.16
N HIS A 1048 29.64 -26.08 -20.97
CA HIS A 1048 29.47 -24.94 -20.07
C HIS A 1048 30.77 -24.58 -19.35
N GLN A 1049 31.58 -25.58 -19.00
CA GLN A 1049 32.89 -25.35 -18.37
C GLN A 1049 33.84 -24.57 -19.29
N LYS A 1050 33.78 -24.79 -20.60
CA LYS A 1050 34.55 -24.04 -21.61
C LYS A 1050 34.15 -22.57 -21.73
N MET A 1051 33.04 -22.13 -21.13
CA MET A 1051 32.57 -20.74 -21.23
C MET A 1051 32.92 -19.90 -20.00
N VAL A 1052 33.44 -20.49 -18.93
CA VAL A 1052 33.72 -19.82 -17.65
C VAL A 1052 35.22 -19.82 -17.33
N GLY A 1053 35.66 -18.89 -16.48
CA GLY A 1053 37.04 -18.86 -15.98
C GLY A 1053 38.06 -18.34 -16.99
N HIS A 1054 37.61 -17.59 -18.00
CA HIS A 1054 38.48 -16.84 -18.92
C HIS A 1054 38.92 -15.52 -18.31
#